data_AF-A0A7S3TLS2-F1
#
_entry.id   AF-A0A7S3TLS2-F1
#
_cell.length_a   1.000
_cell.length_b   1.000
_cell.length_c   1.000
_cell.angle_alpha   90.00
_cell.angle_beta   90.00
_cell.angle_gamma   90.00
#
_symmetry.space_group_name_H-M   'P 1'
#
loop_
_entity.id
_entity.type
_entity.pdbx_description
1 polymer ?
#
loop_
_entity_poly.entity_id
_entity_poly.type
_entity_poly.pdbx_seq_one_letter_code
_entity_poly.pdbx_strand_id
1 'polypeptide(L)'
;GVEWASSGALSAGETGAVPDGCRGLIVEVRGELQTDGLAQLGLTLAVPPHARGGDGQPHAGCALSNVQLAVPLREAATRLMNGFDVKGGPRPSEVDFKWDDPVEHRTRGLNCRVWLGGPDAGVQLNLQGVEQAKLAASSHCGQDDAGVLRCDDLGDAQYNVALGSVVWRNRNRGGATIRVEPARRQVARRLRLASGDAGAVAMLVVHTGRLVVAVGSAVTLPVRLLLTPVRGGGEPRVADFATRYFHMQRHTTVQQAVASAPKPWIVLHQGNQLNPYINYPFLTVDALRKYVAEAHAAGARVKLYYTVRELSASAAEFWALRSLGGEVIVPSKSEGGHAWLQEHVRSNYSAAWHERLADGEVDASVHTPAFTTRWDNYWLEGILWLVRNVDIDGIYLDGAPYERSVLRRLRAALEPLTAQRADPFLLDLHASCYGNPHLPYAELYPYIDSVWFGEQCDYASYSPEQWLAEVSGIPFGVPGQVLGNNREQWRALVFGMTCRIYPDPHTCNPRPLWVALDALGLRSPRMVGWWEREPLVDVLGPDAERVRATLFASAGSIAIAVASWSASEVRFALRVDWRRLASLGLLSAAAAAAAAADQHAQLVAPAIDGFQQAGSWAATAWLSLQPRGSGTGEGLLLQVRPEGSAGKRRRLGWAWGKSLLGRR
;
A
#
# COMPACT_ATOMS: atom_id res chain seq x y z
N GLY A 1 0.51 21.30 11.22
CA GLY A 1 1.35 21.20 10.02
C GLY A 1 2.20 22.44 9.89
N VAL A 2 2.79 22.66 8.72
CA VAL A 2 3.38 23.94 8.32
C VAL A 2 2.44 24.58 7.31
N GLU A 3 2.00 25.81 7.57
CA GLU A 3 1.19 26.60 6.64
C GLU A 3 2.07 27.60 5.90
N TRP A 4 1.75 27.85 4.63
CA TRP A 4 2.36 28.92 3.86
C TRP A 4 1.32 29.61 2.97
N ALA A 5 1.54 30.90 2.76
CA ALA A 5 0.80 31.69 1.81
C ALA A 5 1.77 32.60 1.05
N SER A 6 1.53 32.74 -0.25
CA SER A 6 2.25 33.67 -1.11
C SER A 6 1.27 34.26 -2.10
N SER A 7 1.30 35.58 -2.29
CA SER A 7 0.47 36.28 -3.26
C SER A 7 1.33 37.13 -4.17
N GLY A 8 0.99 37.17 -5.46
CA GLY A 8 1.61 38.06 -6.42
C GLY A 8 0.55 38.65 -7.35
N ALA A 9 0.73 39.89 -7.76
CA ALA A 9 -0.01 40.48 -8.87
C ALA A 9 0.79 40.28 -10.16
N LEU A 10 0.08 40.05 -11.27
CA LEU A 10 0.70 39.96 -12.58
C LEU A 10 1.36 41.31 -12.93
N SER A 11 2.68 41.32 -13.07
CA SER A 11 3.45 42.46 -13.55
C SER A 11 3.97 42.20 -14.97
N ALA A 12 4.19 43.25 -15.76
CA ALA A 12 4.89 43.12 -17.03
C ALA A 12 6.31 42.58 -16.78
N GLY A 13 6.65 41.45 -17.39
CA GLY A 13 7.98 40.84 -17.32
C GLY A 13 8.91 41.33 -18.42
N GLU A 14 10.09 40.72 -18.52
CA GLU A 14 11.14 41.05 -19.51
C GLU A 14 10.73 40.81 -20.98
N THR A 15 9.60 40.14 -21.26
CA THR A 15 9.22 39.67 -22.60
C THR A 15 7.94 40.27 -23.19
N GLY A 16 7.33 41.31 -22.59
CA GLY A 16 6.24 42.07 -23.24
C GLY A 16 5.08 42.53 -22.35
N ALA A 17 4.13 43.23 -22.97
CA ALA A 17 2.97 43.85 -22.34
C ALA A 17 1.96 42.81 -21.81
N VAL A 18 1.40 43.07 -20.63
CA VAL A 18 0.31 42.28 -20.05
C VAL A 18 -0.96 42.49 -20.89
N PRO A 19 -1.67 41.43 -21.33
CA PRO A 19 -2.94 41.57 -22.03
C PRO A 19 -3.93 42.42 -21.22
N ASP A 20 -4.62 43.36 -21.85
CA ASP A 20 -5.43 44.35 -21.14
C ASP A 20 -6.53 43.73 -20.25
N GLY A 21 -7.14 42.61 -20.69
CA GLY A 21 -8.11 41.84 -19.88
C GLY A 21 -7.54 41.09 -18.68
N CYS A 22 -6.21 41.02 -18.53
CA CYS A 22 -5.50 40.36 -17.44
C CYS A 22 -4.75 41.31 -16.50
N ARG A 23 -4.83 42.63 -16.74
CA ARG A 23 -4.28 43.62 -15.81
C ARG A 23 -4.95 43.45 -14.45
N GLY A 24 -4.14 43.40 -13.38
CA GLY A 24 -4.64 43.20 -12.02
C GLY A 24 -5.01 41.75 -11.68
N LEU A 25 -4.71 40.76 -12.53
CA LEU A 25 -4.79 39.35 -12.14
C LEU A 25 -3.91 39.10 -10.91
N ILE A 26 -4.53 38.61 -9.84
CA ILE A 26 -3.87 38.19 -8.61
C ILE A 26 -3.75 36.67 -8.64
N VAL A 27 -2.56 36.20 -8.30
CA VAL A 27 -2.25 34.80 -8.07
C VAL A 27 -1.93 34.62 -6.60
N GLU A 28 -2.73 33.83 -5.90
CA GLU A 28 -2.50 33.45 -4.52
C GLU A 28 -2.26 31.96 -4.43
N VAL A 29 -1.19 31.56 -3.75
CA VAL A 29 -0.89 30.17 -3.43
C VAL A 29 -0.93 30.03 -1.93
N ARG A 30 -1.85 29.21 -1.43
CA ARG A 30 -1.88 28.77 -0.04
C ARG A 30 -1.61 27.28 0.03
N GLY A 31 -0.97 26.83 1.10
CA GLY A 31 -0.88 25.41 1.35
C GLY A 31 -0.60 25.06 2.80
N GLU A 32 -0.85 23.81 3.11
CA GLU A 32 -0.61 23.19 4.41
C GLU A 32 0.10 21.85 4.18
N LEU A 33 1.21 21.63 4.87
CA LEU A 33 1.88 20.34 4.97
C LEU A 33 1.55 19.74 6.34
N GLN A 34 0.84 18.63 6.32
CA GLN A 34 0.46 17.89 7.51
C GLN A 34 1.59 16.96 7.95
N THR A 35 1.58 16.58 9.23
CA THR A 35 2.64 15.75 9.84
C THR A 35 2.69 14.32 9.29
N ASP A 36 1.66 13.89 8.59
CA ASP A 36 1.58 12.60 7.92
C ASP A 36 1.99 12.63 6.44
N GLY A 37 2.65 13.73 6.03
CA GLY A 37 3.24 13.87 4.70
C GLY A 37 2.30 14.40 3.63
N LEU A 38 1.02 14.64 3.92
CA LEU A 38 0.11 15.26 2.95
C LEU A 38 0.33 16.78 2.88
N ALA A 39 0.69 17.27 1.70
CA ALA A 39 0.63 18.67 1.34
C ALA A 39 -0.65 18.97 0.53
N GLN A 40 -1.46 19.89 1.03
CA GLN A 40 -2.62 20.43 0.32
C GLN A 40 -2.28 21.84 -0.14
N LEU A 41 -2.51 22.14 -1.42
CA LEU A 41 -2.28 23.46 -1.99
C LEU A 41 -3.53 23.97 -2.70
N GLY A 42 -3.75 25.28 -2.64
CA GLY A 42 -4.75 26.00 -3.43
C GLY A 42 -4.09 27.14 -4.18
N LEU A 43 -4.11 27.05 -5.51
CA LEU A 43 -3.72 28.14 -6.42
C LEU A 43 -4.96 28.91 -6.82
N THR A 44 -5.18 30.08 -6.24
CA THR A 44 -6.32 30.95 -6.53
C THR A 44 -5.91 32.04 -7.52
N LEU A 45 -6.65 32.11 -8.62
CA LEU A 45 -6.55 33.14 -9.65
C LEU A 45 -7.77 34.06 -9.51
N ALA A 46 -7.56 35.36 -9.34
CA ALA A 46 -8.65 36.31 -9.18
C ALA A 46 -8.40 37.59 -9.98
N VAL A 47 -9.43 38.11 -10.63
CA VAL A 47 -9.38 39.43 -11.28
C VAL A 47 -10.30 40.36 -10.48
N PRO A 48 -9.75 41.36 -9.76
CA PRO A 48 -10.55 42.27 -8.93
C PRO A 48 -11.61 43.03 -9.75
N PRO A 49 -12.76 43.38 -9.15
CA PRO A 49 -13.85 44.11 -9.83
C PRO A 49 -13.42 45.45 -10.45
N HIS A 50 -12.38 46.07 -9.89
CA HIS A 50 -11.88 47.41 -10.28
C HIS A 50 -10.70 47.36 -11.25
N ALA A 51 -10.30 46.19 -11.73
CA ALA A 51 -9.26 46.07 -12.74
C ALA A 51 -9.75 46.68 -14.07
N ARG A 52 -9.12 47.78 -14.52
CA ARG A 52 -9.39 48.41 -15.83
C ARG A 52 -8.33 47.98 -16.84
N GLY A 53 -8.74 47.75 -18.09
CA GLY A 53 -7.82 47.52 -19.21
C GLY A 53 -6.92 48.73 -19.46
N GLY A 54 -5.83 48.54 -20.22
CA GLY A 54 -4.95 49.64 -20.63
C GLY A 54 -5.62 50.67 -21.54
N ASP A 55 -6.74 50.30 -22.14
CA ASP A 55 -7.64 51.10 -22.96
C ASP A 55 -8.74 51.83 -22.15
N GLY A 56 -8.81 51.60 -20.83
CA GLY A 56 -9.84 52.16 -19.95
C GLY A 56 -11.22 51.51 -20.08
N GLN A 57 -11.38 50.44 -20.88
CA GLN A 57 -12.65 49.73 -21.09
C GLN A 57 -12.87 48.61 -20.06
N PRO A 58 -14.13 48.26 -19.74
CA PRO A 58 -14.45 47.09 -18.93
C PRO A 58 -14.25 45.79 -19.74
N HIS A 59 -13.45 44.86 -19.22
CA HIS A 59 -13.30 43.51 -19.78
C HIS A 59 -14.15 42.50 -19.00
N ALA A 60 -14.65 41.46 -19.69
CA ALA A 60 -15.45 40.40 -19.05
C ALA A 60 -14.61 39.44 -18.18
N GLY A 61 -13.30 39.36 -18.41
CA GLY A 61 -12.39 38.48 -17.69
C GLY A 61 -11.01 38.37 -18.33
N CYS A 62 -10.11 37.68 -17.63
CA CYS A 62 -8.77 37.35 -18.10
C CYS A 62 -8.76 35.98 -18.79
N ALA A 63 -8.41 35.96 -20.08
CA ALA A 63 -8.24 34.72 -20.84
C ALA A 63 -6.77 34.29 -20.81
N LEU A 64 -6.51 33.18 -20.12
CA LEU A 64 -5.20 32.54 -20.01
C LEU A 64 -5.13 31.39 -21.01
N SER A 65 -4.05 31.33 -21.82
CA SER A 65 -3.82 30.20 -22.73
C SER A 65 -3.51 28.91 -21.98
N ASN A 66 -2.89 29.00 -20.80
CA ASN A 66 -2.60 27.88 -19.92
C ASN A 66 -2.31 28.35 -18.49
N VAL A 67 -2.57 27.47 -17.51
CA VAL A 67 -2.08 27.59 -16.13
C VAL A 67 -1.37 26.30 -15.78
N GLN A 68 -0.18 26.40 -15.19
CA GLN A 68 0.67 25.25 -14.89
C GLN A 68 1.10 25.23 -13.43
N LEU A 69 1.06 24.03 -12.84
CA LEU A 69 1.84 23.70 -11.65
C LEU A 69 3.06 22.91 -12.10
N ALA A 70 4.25 23.45 -11.88
CA ALA A 70 5.51 22.76 -12.12
C ALA A 70 6.13 22.30 -10.79
N VAL A 71 6.32 21.00 -10.63
CA VAL A 71 6.90 20.36 -9.46
C VAL A 71 8.25 19.75 -9.85
N PRO A 72 9.38 20.44 -9.59
CA PRO A 72 10.71 19.88 -9.82
C PRO A 72 11.03 18.83 -8.77
N LEU A 73 11.28 17.60 -9.21
CA LEU A 73 11.64 16.48 -8.35
C LEU A 73 13.10 16.07 -8.58
N ARG A 74 13.78 15.63 -7.53
CA ARG A 74 15.14 15.09 -7.65
C ARG A 74 15.10 13.82 -8.49
N GLU A 75 15.72 13.84 -9.66
CA GLU A 75 15.65 12.72 -10.61
C GLU A 75 16.06 11.40 -9.95
N ALA A 76 17.18 11.39 -9.22
CA ALA A 76 17.71 10.22 -8.56
C ALA A 76 16.83 9.71 -7.39
N ALA A 77 15.84 10.49 -6.93
CA ALA A 77 14.84 10.05 -5.96
C ALA A 77 13.58 9.51 -6.63
N THR A 78 13.28 9.92 -7.86
CA THR A 78 12.08 9.53 -8.61
C THR A 78 12.43 8.58 -9.75
N ARG A 79 13.03 7.43 -9.42
CA ARG A 79 13.46 6.43 -10.41
C ARG A 79 12.32 5.52 -10.86
N LEU A 80 11.26 5.44 -10.07
CA LEU A 80 10.06 4.66 -10.34
C LEU A 80 8.87 5.59 -10.57
N MET A 81 7.91 5.09 -11.34
CA MET A 81 6.64 5.75 -11.61
C MET A 81 5.53 4.72 -11.62
N ASN A 82 4.32 5.17 -11.28
CA ASN A 82 3.10 4.40 -11.34
C ASN A 82 1.91 5.36 -11.52
N GLY A 83 1.02 5.09 -12.47
CA GLY A 83 -0.11 5.96 -12.83
C GLY A 83 0.16 6.82 -14.05
N PHE A 84 -0.81 7.64 -14.45
CA PHE A 84 -0.83 8.30 -15.77
C PHE A 84 -0.62 7.31 -16.93
N ASP A 85 -1.32 6.18 -16.87
CA ASP A 85 -1.32 5.07 -17.86
C ASP A 85 0.02 4.32 -17.94
N VAL A 86 0.97 4.70 -17.08
CA VAL A 86 2.22 3.98 -16.93
C VAL A 86 2.05 2.95 -15.81
N LYS A 87 2.22 1.68 -16.17
CA LYS A 87 2.34 0.59 -15.18
C LYS A 87 3.50 0.87 -14.25
N GLY A 88 3.37 0.46 -13.00
CA GLY A 88 4.41 0.66 -11.99
C GLY A 88 5.75 0.09 -12.46
N GLY A 89 6.84 0.82 -12.29
CA GLY A 89 8.15 0.35 -12.75
C GLY A 89 9.14 1.49 -12.95
N PRO A 90 10.23 1.28 -13.72
CA PRO A 90 11.16 2.34 -14.06
C PRO A 90 10.43 3.52 -14.70
N ARG A 91 10.67 4.73 -14.19
CA ARG A 91 10.06 5.93 -14.73
C ARG A 91 10.54 6.17 -16.16
N PRO A 92 9.65 6.32 -17.15
CA PRO A 92 10.03 6.75 -18.50
C PRO A 92 10.72 8.12 -18.49
N SER A 93 11.61 8.37 -19.45
CA SER A 93 12.25 9.69 -19.62
C SER A 93 11.24 10.79 -19.93
N GLU A 94 10.14 10.42 -20.59
CA GLU A 94 9.07 11.29 -21.05
C GLU A 94 7.71 10.61 -20.88
N VAL A 95 6.76 11.31 -20.24
CA VAL A 95 5.35 10.89 -20.14
C VAL A 95 4.46 12.07 -20.50
N ASP A 96 3.53 11.89 -21.43
CA ASP A 96 2.49 12.86 -21.76
C ASP A 96 1.14 12.24 -21.43
N PHE A 97 0.46 12.81 -20.44
CA PHE A 97 -0.84 12.38 -19.98
C PHE A 97 -1.85 13.47 -20.30
N LYS A 98 -3.00 13.07 -20.83
CA LYS A 98 -4.15 13.95 -21.06
C LYS A 98 -5.37 13.36 -20.40
N TRP A 99 -6.30 14.25 -20.03
CA TRP A 99 -7.59 13.81 -19.57
C TRP A 99 -8.38 13.18 -20.73
N ASP A 100 -8.86 11.96 -20.54
CA ASP A 100 -9.72 11.26 -21.48
C ASP A 100 -11.12 11.92 -21.59
N ASP A 101 -11.86 11.58 -22.65
CA ASP A 101 -13.30 11.88 -22.76
C ASP A 101 -14.06 11.18 -21.60
N PRO A 102 -15.06 11.82 -20.96
CA PRO A 102 -15.92 11.19 -19.95
C PRO A 102 -16.47 9.79 -20.28
N VAL A 103 -16.57 9.40 -21.55
CA VAL A 103 -16.98 8.05 -21.97
C VAL A 103 -15.83 7.03 -21.85
N GLU A 104 -14.64 7.34 -22.37
CA GLU A 104 -13.44 6.48 -22.19
C GLU A 104 -13.01 6.40 -20.72
N HIS A 105 -13.28 7.46 -19.95
CA HIS A 105 -13.01 7.56 -18.53
C HIS A 105 -13.80 6.56 -17.66
N ARG A 106 -14.99 6.14 -18.11
CA ARG A 106 -15.79 5.12 -17.42
C ARG A 106 -15.25 3.70 -17.61
N THR A 107 -14.63 3.44 -18.77
CA THR A 107 -14.16 2.09 -19.15
C THR A 107 -12.69 1.82 -18.77
N ARG A 108 -11.86 2.85 -18.62
CA ARG A 108 -10.42 2.70 -18.28
C ARG A 108 -10.10 2.87 -16.79
N GLY A 109 -11.06 3.35 -15.99
CA GLY A 109 -10.81 3.72 -14.62
C GLY A 109 -10.12 5.07 -14.44
N LEU A 110 -10.16 5.58 -13.22
CA LEU A 110 -9.70 6.93 -12.86
C LEU A 110 -8.18 7.05 -12.84
N ASN A 111 -7.55 7.13 -14.00
CA ASN A 111 -6.11 7.35 -14.13
C ASN A 111 -5.72 8.84 -13.93
N CYS A 112 -6.13 9.42 -12.81
CA CYS A 112 -5.90 10.84 -12.48
C CYS A 112 -4.95 11.01 -11.29
N ARG A 113 -4.16 9.97 -11.03
CA ARG A 113 -3.19 9.88 -9.95
C ARG A 113 -1.87 9.41 -10.53
N VAL A 114 -0.79 9.91 -9.97
CA VAL A 114 0.55 9.42 -10.28
C VAL A 114 1.35 9.36 -8.99
N TRP A 115 2.17 8.32 -8.86
CA TRP A 115 3.25 8.28 -7.91
C TRP A 115 4.59 8.28 -8.65
N LEU A 116 5.51 9.13 -8.20
CA LEU A 116 6.86 9.27 -8.70
C LEU A 116 7.81 9.16 -7.52
N GLY A 117 8.70 8.19 -7.51
CA GLY A 117 9.51 8.00 -6.33
C GLY A 117 10.48 6.84 -6.39
N GLY A 118 10.93 6.47 -5.21
CA GLY A 118 11.66 5.27 -4.91
C GLY A 118 11.44 4.95 -3.43
N PRO A 119 12.14 3.92 -2.93
CA PRO A 119 12.06 3.51 -1.53
C PRO A 119 12.25 4.66 -0.54
N ASP A 120 13.21 5.55 -0.78
CA ASP A 120 13.64 6.57 0.19
C ASP A 120 12.87 7.88 0.14
N ALA A 121 12.34 8.21 -1.04
CA ALA A 121 11.66 9.46 -1.28
C ALA A 121 10.79 9.34 -2.52
N GLY A 122 9.61 9.95 -2.46
CA GLY A 122 8.70 10.05 -3.58
C GLY A 122 7.56 11.00 -3.29
N VAL A 123 6.75 11.25 -4.31
CA VAL A 123 5.53 12.03 -4.21
C VAL A 123 4.43 11.35 -4.99
N GLN A 124 3.26 11.25 -4.38
CA GLN A 124 2.03 10.98 -5.09
C GLN A 124 1.31 12.30 -5.36
N LEU A 125 0.84 12.50 -6.58
CA LEU A 125 -0.09 13.55 -6.95
C LEU A 125 -1.48 12.93 -7.17
N ASN A 126 -2.49 13.54 -6.57
CA ASN A 126 -3.89 13.17 -6.76
C ASN A 126 -4.65 14.35 -7.38
N LEU A 127 -5.21 14.14 -8.57
CA LEU A 127 -5.99 15.15 -9.30
C LEU A 127 -7.50 14.82 -9.35
N GLN A 128 -7.94 13.79 -8.62
CA GLN A 128 -9.31 13.30 -8.68
C GLN A 128 -10.30 14.20 -7.91
N GLY A 129 -11.31 14.72 -8.62
CA GLY A 129 -12.39 15.48 -8.02
C GLY A 129 -13.46 14.63 -7.32
N VAL A 130 -14.08 15.14 -6.26
CA VAL A 130 -15.06 14.43 -5.42
C VAL A 130 -16.26 13.88 -6.21
N GLU A 131 -16.78 14.62 -7.18
CA GLU A 131 -17.97 14.20 -7.95
C GLU A 131 -17.65 13.06 -8.93
N GLN A 132 -16.51 13.14 -9.63
CA GLN A 132 -16.03 12.03 -10.48
C GLN A 132 -15.82 10.78 -9.67
N ALA A 133 -15.31 11.00 -8.46
CA ALA A 133 -14.94 9.97 -7.58
C ALA A 133 -16.24 9.29 -7.02
N LYS A 134 -17.31 10.04 -6.71
CA LYS A 134 -18.63 9.49 -6.35
C LYS A 134 -19.26 8.66 -7.48
N LEU A 135 -19.11 9.11 -8.73
CA LEU A 135 -19.60 8.39 -9.91
C LEU A 135 -18.88 7.05 -10.14
N ALA A 136 -17.61 6.93 -9.76
CA ALA A 136 -16.87 5.68 -9.88
C ALA A 136 -17.14 4.69 -8.73
N ALA A 137 -17.74 5.16 -7.63
CA ALA A 137 -18.11 4.31 -6.50
C ALA A 137 -19.43 3.54 -6.73
N SER A 138 -20.19 3.87 -7.79
CA SER A 138 -21.39 3.12 -8.18
C SER A 138 -21.01 1.97 -9.11
N SER A 139 -20.75 0.79 -8.55
CA SER A 139 -20.60 -0.45 -9.32
C SER A 139 -21.92 -1.20 -9.41
N HIS A 140 -22.24 -1.79 -10.57
CA HIS A 140 -23.39 -2.70 -10.75
C HIS A 140 -22.93 -4.15 -10.85
N CYS A 141 -22.08 -4.57 -9.90
CA CYS A 141 -21.52 -5.91 -9.87
C CYS A 141 -22.16 -6.77 -8.77
N GLY A 142 -22.62 -7.95 -9.15
CA GLY A 142 -23.12 -8.96 -8.22
C GLY A 142 -23.09 -10.34 -8.90
N GLN A 143 -23.07 -11.43 -8.14
CA GLN A 143 -23.26 -12.73 -8.77
C GLN A 143 -24.76 -12.91 -9.12
N ASP A 144 -25.06 -13.68 -10.15
CA ASP A 144 -26.41 -14.22 -10.36
C ASP A 144 -26.71 -15.34 -9.36
N ASP A 145 -27.93 -15.88 -9.37
CA ASP A 145 -28.37 -16.92 -8.41
C ASP A 145 -27.54 -18.21 -8.53
N ALA A 146 -26.79 -18.40 -9.62
CA ALA A 146 -25.85 -19.50 -9.81
C ALA A 146 -24.44 -19.22 -9.24
N GLY A 147 -24.23 -18.04 -8.63
CA GLY A 147 -22.94 -17.61 -8.12
C GLY A 147 -21.97 -17.16 -9.23
N VAL A 148 -22.47 -16.89 -10.45
CA VAL A 148 -21.64 -16.37 -11.54
C VAL A 148 -21.59 -14.85 -11.45
N LEU A 149 -20.40 -14.28 -11.31
CA LEU A 149 -20.21 -12.83 -11.29
C LEU A 149 -20.77 -12.19 -12.58
N ARG A 150 -21.76 -11.32 -12.42
CA ARG A 150 -22.31 -10.45 -13.45
C ARG A 150 -21.87 -9.03 -13.16
N CYS A 151 -21.09 -8.49 -14.08
CA CYS A 151 -20.68 -7.11 -14.09
C CYS A 151 -20.95 -6.57 -15.49
N ASP A 152 -21.55 -5.38 -15.59
CA ASP A 152 -21.69 -4.70 -16.87
C ASP A 152 -20.31 -4.36 -17.47
N ASP A 153 -19.30 -4.15 -16.62
CA ASP A 153 -17.87 -4.10 -16.94
C ASP A 153 -17.06 -4.69 -15.77
N LEU A 154 -16.09 -5.58 -16.02
CA LEU A 154 -15.18 -6.08 -14.97
C LEU A 154 -14.36 -4.95 -14.34
N GLY A 155 -14.22 -3.80 -15.03
CA GLY A 155 -13.66 -2.58 -14.47
C GLY A 155 -14.49 -1.98 -13.33
N ASP A 156 -15.82 -2.14 -13.38
CA ASP A 156 -16.74 -1.58 -12.37
C ASP A 156 -16.66 -2.32 -11.03
N ALA A 157 -16.33 -3.61 -11.01
CA ALA A 157 -16.33 -4.46 -9.82
C ALA A 157 -15.38 -4.01 -8.72
N GLN A 158 -14.35 -3.24 -9.07
CA GLN A 158 -13.18 -3.03 -8.21
C GLN A 158 -12.67 -1.60 -8.25
N TYR A 159 -13.54 -0.62 -8.55
CA TYR A 159 -13.22 0.78 -8.27
C TYR A 159 -13.15 1.00 -6.76
N ASN A 160 -11.95 0.67 -6.29
CA ASN A 160 -11.37 0.86 -5.00
C ASN A 160 -11.17 2.36 -4.81
N VAL A 161 -12.25 3.10 -4.68
CA VAL A 161 -12.17 4.54 -4.57
C VAL A 161 -12.02 4.88 -3.10
N ALA A 162 -10.79 5.00 -2.59
CA ALA A 162 -10.62 6.00 -1.53
C ALA A 162 -10.89 7.35 -2.22
N LEU A 163 -12.13 7.85 -2.15
CA LEU A 163 -12.43 9.24 -2.50
C LEU A 163 -11.90 10.11 -1.37
N GLY A 164 -11.52 11.35 -1.59
CA GLY A 164 -11.17 12.03 -2.83
C GLY A 164 -10.30 13.22 -2.44
N SER A 165 -9.97 14.10 -3.39
CA SER A 165 -10.39 15.50 -3.27
C SER A 165 -9.71 16.38 -4.32
N VAL A 166 -10.40 17.51 -4.48
CA VAL A 166 -10.01 18.74 -5.12
C VAL A 166 -9.77 18.66 -6.63
N VAL A 167 -10.80 19.10 -7.36
CA VAL A 167 -10.85 19.15 -8.81
C VAL A 167 -9.72 20.03 -9.32
N TRP A 168 -8.75 19.48 -10.05
CA TRP A 168 -7.98 20.29 -11.01
C TRP A 168 -8.97 20.73 -12.10
N ARG A 169 -9.61 21.88 -11.86
CA ARG A 169 -10.84 22.31 -12.53
C ARG A 169 -10.53 22.76 -13.96
N ASN A 170 -10.64 21.86 -14.94
CA ASN A 170 -10.65 22.29 -16.35
C ASN A 170 -11.62 21.55 -17.30
N ARG A 171 -12.47 20.64 -16.82
CA ARG A 171 -13.39 19.86 -17.67
C ARG A 171 -12.67 19.03 -18.75
N ASN A 172 -11.62 18.29 -18.37
CA ASN A 172 -10.84 17.40 -19.24
C ASN A 172 -10.08 18.09 -20.39
N ARG A 173 -9.68 19.36 -20.23
CA ARG A 173 -9.02 20.18 -21.28
C ARG A 173 -7.51 20.36 -21.13
N GLY A 174 -6.86 19.53 -20.32
CA GLY A 174 -5.46 19.70 -19.93
C GLY A 174 -4.77 18.36 -19.77
N GLY A 175 -3.77 18.31 -18.90
CA GLY A 175 -2.97 17.10 -18.78
C GLY A 175 -1.84 17.26 -17.79
N ALA A 176 -0.94 16.28 -17.81
CA ALA A 176 0.29 16.31 -17.08
C ALA A 176 1.45 15.82 -17.95
N THR A 177 2.62 16.40 -17.77
CA THR A 177 3.85 15.94 -18.42
C THR A 177 4.92 15.66 -17.39
N ILE A 178 5.76 14.65 -17.67
CA ILE A 178 6.96 14.36 -16.90
C ILE A 178 8.13 14.34 -17.87
N ARG A 179 9.18 15.13 -17.61
CA ARG A 179 10.41 15.17 -18.43
C ARG A 179 11.63 15.21 -17.52
N VAL A 180 12.70 14.53 -17.91
CA VAL A 180 14.02 14.74 -17.31
C VAL A 180 14.69 15.93 -17.98
N GLU A 181 15.01 16.95 -17.20
CA GLU A 181 15.67 18.15 -17.72
C GLU A 181 16.73 18.69 -16.76
N PRO A 182 17.74 19.44 -17.25
CA PRO A 182 18.67 20.15 -16.39
C PRO A 182 17.93 21.15 -15.48
N ALA A 183 18.29 21.18 -14.20
CA ALA A 183 17.66 22.11 -13.26
C ALA A 183 17.90 23.58 -13.67
N ARG A 184 16.83 24.38 -13.79
CA ARG A 184 16.93 25.84 -14.00
C ARG A 184 17.76 26.48 -12.88
N ARG A 185 18.55 27.53 -13.16
CA ARG A 185 19.51 28.15 -12.22
C ARG A 185 18.98 28.35 -10.79
N GLN A 186 17.76 28.86 -10.63
CA GLN A 186 17.16 29.11 -9.31
C GLN A 186 16.80 27.82 -8.56
N VAL A 187 16.27 26.83 -9.27
CA VAL A 187 15.96 25.49 -8.74
C VAL A 187 17.26 24.75 -8.44
N ALA A 188 18.23 24.78 -9.36
CA ALA A 188 19.57 24.22 -9.18
C ALA A 188 20.25 24.79 -7.93
N ARG A 189 20.13 26.10 -7.66
CA ARG A 189 20.67 26.72 -6.44
C ARG A 189 20.02 26.15 -5.17
N ARG A 190 18.69 25.99 -5.16
CA ARG A 190 17.97 25.40 -4.02
C ARG A 190 18.30 23.92 -3.85
N LEU A 191 18.42 23.16 -4.94
CA LEU A 191 18.83 21.75 -4.92
C LEU A 191 20.26 21.58 -4.41
N ARG A 192 21.21 22.40 -4.87
CA ARG A 192 22.59 22.40 -4.34
C ARG A 192 22.61 22.65 -2.83
N LEU A 193 21.85 23.64 -2.36
CA LEU A 193 21.76 23.95 -0.92
C LEU A 193 21.15 22.80 -0.11
N ALA A 194 20.24 22.03 -0.69
CA ALA A 194 19.51 20.96 0.00
C ALA A 194 20.12 19.55 -0.14
N SER A 195 21.00 19.31 -1.12
CA SER A 195 21.55 17.97 -1.41
C SER A 195 22.99 17.94 -1.93
N GLY A 196 23.67 19.08 -2.08
CA GLY A 196 25.02 19.14 -2.66
C GLY A 196 25.09 18.92 -4.18
N ASP A 197 24.08 18.29 -4.77
CA ASP A 197 23.98 18.03 -6.21
C ASP A 197 23.11 19.07 -6.94
N ALA A 198 23.56 19.46 -8.12
CA ALA A 198 22.92 20.39 -9.03
C ALA A 198 22.21 19.70 -10.21
N GLY A 199 22.19 18.36 -10.21
CA GLY A 199 21.85 17.49 -11.32
C GLY A 199 20.48 17.67 -11.94
N ALA A 200 20.13 16.75 -12.85
CA ALA A 200 18.86 16.78 -13.55
C ALA A 200 17.67 16.61 -12.59
N VAL A 201 16.53 17.12 -13.02
CA VAL A 201 15.25 17.03 -12.32
C VAL A 201 14.27 16.24 -13.17
N ALA A 202 13.43 15.44 -12.50
CA ALA A 202 12.18 14.98 -13.10
C ALA A 202 11.16 16.10 -12.90
N MET A 203 10.86 16.84 -13.98
CA MET A 203 9.91 17.93 -13.95
C MET A 203 8.51 17.38 -14.20
N LEU A 204 7.67 17.38 -13.16
CA LEU A 204 6.24 17.08 -13.26
C LEU A 204 5.48 18.39 -13.48
N VAL A 205 4.80 18.53 -14.62
CA VAL A 205 3.97 19.70 -14.93
C VAL A 205 2.52 19.28 -15.09
N VAL A 206 1.64 19.80 -14.25
CA VAL A 206 0.19 19.68 -14.44
C VAL A 206 -0.31 20.97 -15.08
N HIS A 207 -1.16 20.86 -16.11
CA HIS A 207 -1.61 22.02 -16.86
C HIS A 207 -3.11 22.02 -17.14
N THR A 208 -3.71 23.22 -17.17
CA THR A 208 -5.15 23.39 -17.37
C THR A 208 -5.57 23.48 -18.84
N GLY A 209 -4.65 23.78 -19.77
CA GLY A 209 -5.06 24.33 -21.06
C GLY A 209 -5.76 25.69 -20.88
N ARG A 210 -6.49 26.15 -21.90
CA ARG A 210 -7.11 27.48 -21.89
C ARG A 210 -8.09 27.65 -20.73
N LEU A 211 -7.91 28.69 -19.93
CA LEU A 211 -8.73 29.03 -18.77
C LEU A 211 -9.18 30.49 -18.86
N VAL A 212 -10.43 30.77 -18.46
CA VAL A 212 -10.94 32.15 -18.38
C VAL A 212 -11.33 32.44 -16.93
N VAL A 213 -10.79 33.51 -16.38
CA VAL A 213 -11.10 34.01 -15.03
C VAL A 213 -11.98 35.25 -15.19
N ALA A 214 -13.25 35.15 -14.82
CA ALA A 214 -14.19 36.27 -14.90
C ALA A 214 -13.83 37.38 -13.90
N VAL A 215 -14.10 38.63 -14.27
CA VAL A 215 -13.93 39.77 -13.34
C VAL A 215 -14.84 39.60 -12.13
N GLY A 216 -14.32 39.92 -10.94
CA GLY A 216 -15.02 39.77 -9.66
C GLY A 216 -15.18 38.31 -9.22
N SER A 217 -14.62 37.35 -9.96
CA SER A 217 -14.63 35.93 -9.62
C SER A 217 -13.22 35.43 -9.30
N ALA A 218 -13.15 34.37 -8.50
CA ALA A 218 -11.92 33.62 -8.22
C ALA A 218 -12.04 32.18 -8.73
N VAL A 219 -10.95 31.67 -9.29
CA VAL A 219 -10.80 30.26 -9.66
C VAL A 219 -9.70 29.67 -8.81
N THR A 220 -10.04 28.71 -7.95
CA THR A 220 -9.06 27.95 -7.19
C THR A 220 -8.77 26.63 -7.90
N LEU A 221 -7.47 26.39 -8.14
CA LEU A 221 -6.89 25.15 -8.65
C LEU A 221 -6.21 24.43 -7.48
N PRO A 222 -6.90 23.47 -6.89
CA PRO A 222 -6.41 22.75 -5.75
C PRO A 222 -5.57 21.52 -6.12
N VAL A 223 -4.63 21.17 -5.25
CA VAL A 223 -3.59 20.15 -5.49
C VAL A 223 -3.34 19.39 -4.20
N ARG A 224 -3.21 18.08 -4.29
CA ARG A 224 -2.74 17.23 -3.18
C ARG A 224 -1.50 16.46 -3.58
N LEU A 225 -0.49 16.59 -2.75
CA LEU A 225 0.77 15.87 -2.86
C LEU A 225 0.95 15.06 -1.57
N LEU A 226 1.15 13.76 -1.67
CA LEU A 226 1.55 12.93 -0.53
C LEU A 226 3.03 12.62 -0.65
N LEU A 227 3.81 13.03 0.34
CA LEU A 227 5.21 12.65 0.46
C LEU A 227 5.30 11.18 0.88
N THR A 228 6.17 10.44 0.22
CA THR A 228 6.42 9.01 0.48
C THR A 228 7.92 8.79 0.73
N PRO A 229 8.31 7.80 1.53
CA PRO A 229 7.44 6.92 2.33
C PRO A 229 6.75 7.69 3.47
N VAL A 230 5.53 7.29 3.84
CA VAL A 230 4.73 7.96 4.87
C VAL A 230 5.18 7.57 6.30
N ARG A 231 5.95 6.48 6.41
CA ARG A 231 6.55 5.98 7.65
C ARG A 231 7.93 5.40 7.33
N GLY A 232 8.83 5.37 8.31
CA GLY A 232 10.07 4.57 8.21
C GLY A 232 10.95 4.86 6.99
N GLY A 233 11.09 6.14 6.61
CA GLY A 233 12.03 6.56 5.58
C GLY A 233 13.50 6.28 5.96
N GLY A 234 14.34 6.14 4.95
CA GLY A 234 15.77 5.87 5.11
C GLY A 234 16.12 4.39 5.22
N GLU A 235 17.42 4.12 5.13
CA GLU A 235 18.03 2.80 5.17
C GLU A 235 18.84 2.65 6.48
N PRO A 236 18.86 1.48 7.15
CA PRO A 236 18.12 0.25 6.81
C PRO A 236 16.66 0.27 7.27
N ARG A 237 15.79 -0.41 6.51
CA ARG A 237 14.35 -0.58 6.79
C ARG A 237 14.10 -1.70 7.80
N VAL A 238 12.86 -1.93 8.20
CA VAL A 238 12.45 -3.07 9.05
C VAL A 238 11.43 -3.90 8.28
N ALA A 239 11.68 -5.19 8.12
CA ALA A 239 10.69 -6.13 7.62
C ALA A 239 9.85 -6.70 8.77
N ASP A 240 8.60 -7.08 8.50
CA ASP A 240 7.72 -7.73 9.48
C ASP A 240 7.46 -9.19 9.09
N PHE A 241 8.16 -10.09 9.77
CA PHE A 241 7.94 -11.55 9.69
C PHE A 241 7.33 -12.11 10.99
N ALA A 242 7.03 -11.23 11.94
CA ALA A 242 6.47 -11.57 13.24
C ALA A 242 4.94 -11.64 13.20
N THR A 243 4.31 -10.78 12.40
CA THR A 243 2.85 -10.74 12.22
C THR A 243 2.39 -11.85 11.29
N ARG A 244 1.78 -12.90 11.87
CA ARG A 244 1.37 -14.12 11.16
C ARG A 244 -0.14 -14.20 11.08
N TYR A 245 -0.68 -13.96 9.89
CA TYR A 245 -2.13 -14.02 9.68
C TYR A 245 -2.61 -15.43 9.38
N PHE A 246 -3.70 -15.79 10.04
CA PHE A 246 -4.52 -16.97 9.78
C PHE A 246 -5.89 -16.49 9.31
N HIS A 247 -6.05 -16.39 8.00
CA HIS A 247 -7.23 -15.81 7.37
C HIS A 247 -8.20 -16.93 7.01
N MET A 248 -9.45 -16.88 7.48
CA MET A 248 -10.45 -17.92 7.22
C MET A 248 -11.83 -17.40 6.84
N GLN A 249 -12.34 -17.87 5.69
CA GLN A 249 -13.63 -17.45 5.14
C GLN A 249 -14.84 -18.16 5.73
N ARG A 250 -14.72 -19.45 6.11
CA ARG A 250 -15.89 -20.27 6.47
C ARG A 250 -15.96 -20.63 7.94
N HIS A 251 -15.06 -21.50 8.36
CA HIS A 251 -15.05 -22.03 9.71
C HIS A 251 -13.61 -22.10 10.20
N THR A 252 -13.42 -21.69 11.45
CA THR A 252 -12.14 -21.87 12.14
C THR A 252 -12.36 -22.01 13.63
N THR A 253 -11.60 -22.92 14.23
CA THR A 253 -11.43 -23.00 15.69
C THR A 253 -10.16 -22.28 16.12
N VAL A 254 -10.10 -21.82 17.38
CA VAL A 254 -8.88 -21.24 17.95
C VAL A 254 -7.73 -22.25 17.91
N GLN A 255 -8.01 -23.53 18.23
CA GLN A 255 -7.04 -24.62 18.20
C GLN A 255 -6.34 -24.73 16.83
N GLN A 256 -7.10 -24.69 15.73
CA GLN A 256 -6.54 -24.74 14.37
C GLN A 256 -5.63 -23.54 14.09
N ALA A 257 -6.04 -22.34 14.50
CA ALA A 257 -5.25 -21.14 14.30
C ALA A 257 -3.94 -21.18 15.09
N VAL A 258 -3.96 -21.51 16.38
CA VAL A 258 -2.76 -21.54 17.22
C VAL A 258 -1.81 -22.70 16.89
N ALA A 259 -2.32 -23.79 16.31
CA ALA A 259 -1.49 -24.84 15.75
C ALA A 259 -0.72 -24.39 14.50
N SER A 260 -1.18 -23.31 13.83
CA SER A 260 -0.58 -22.84 12.58
C SER A 260 0.66 -21.96 12.77
N ALA A 261 0.70 -21.19 13.86
CA ALA A 261 1.79 -20.29 14.20
C ALA A 261 1.71 -19.89 15.68
N PRO A 262 2.85 -19.55 16.33
CA PRO A 262 2.82 -18.92 17.65
C PRO A 262 2.14 -17.56 17.54
N LYS A 263 1.18 -17.29 18.45
CA LYS A 263 0.54 -15.98 18.60
C LYS A 263 -0.08 -15.43 17.28
N PRO A 264 -0.92 -16.20 16.58
CA PRO A 264 -1.43 -15.82 15.26
C PRO A 264 -2.42 -14.65 15.34
N TRP A 265 -2.54 -13.93 14.24
CA TRP A 265 -3.61 -12.97 13.98
C TRP A 265 -4.70 -13.65 13.15
N ILE A 266 -5.79 -14.01 13.80
CA ILE A 266 -6.95 -14.65 13.19
C ILE A 266 -7.77 -13.59 12.47
N VAL A 267 -8.01 -13.76 11.17
CA VAL A 267 -8.89 -12.88 10.40
C VAL A 267 -10.18 -13.63 10.10
N LEU A 268 -11.30 -13.10 10.61
CA LEU A 268 -12.64 -13.61 10.36
C LEU A 268 -13.26 -12.80 9.22
N HIS A 269 -13.26 -13.40 8.03
CA HIS A 269 -13.86 -12.82 6.83
C HIS A 269 -15.40 -12.82 6.90
N GLN A 270 -16.08 -12.06 6.06
CA GLN A 270 -17.52 -12.22 5.82
C GLN A 270 -17.82 -13.62 5.24
N GLY A 271 -18.99 -14.17 5.56
CA GLY A 271 -19.35 -15.55 5.26
C GLY A 271 -18.87 -16.57 6.29
N ASN A 272 -18.12 -16.14 7.31
CA ASN A 272 -17.69 -16.98 8.41
C ASN A 272 -18.83 -17.14 9.42
N GLN A 273 -19.00 -18.29 10.05
CA GLN A 273 -20.07 -18.49 11.05
C GLN A 273 -20.06 -17.47 12.21
N LEU A 274 -18.89 -16.90 12.54
CA LEU A 274 -18.73 -15.89 13.58
C LEU A 274 -18.87 -14.46 13.07
N ASN A 275 -18.69 -14.24 11.76
CA ASN A 275 -18.85 -12.96 11.07
C ASN A 275 -19.54 -13.19 9.71
N PRO A 276 -20.82 -13.61 9.69
CA PRO A 276 -21.42 -14.14 8.47
C PRO A 276 -21.82 -13.04 7.48
N TYR A 277 -22.28 -11.90 7.99
CA TYR A 277 -22.91 -10.86 7.19
C TYR A 277 -21.91 -9.82 6.67
N ILE A 278 -22.07 -9.40 5.41
CA ILE A 278 -21.24 -8.40 4.74
C ILE A 278 -21.29 -7.09 5.53
N ASN A 279 -20.14 -6.71 6.09
CA ASN A 279 -19.95 -5.48 6.87
C ASN A 279 -20.93 -5.32 8.06
N TYR A 280 -21.39 -6.42 8.66
CA TYR A 280 -22.35 -6.36 9.78
C TYR A 280 -22.08 -7.39 10.90
N PRO A 281 -21.02 -7.19 11.71
CA PRO A 281 -20.57 -8.12 12.76
C PRO A 281 -21.42 -8.11 14.06
N PHE A 282 -22.66 -7.60 14.03
CA PHE A 282 -23.45 -7.31 15.23
C PHE A 282 -24.52 -8.36 15.56
N LEU A 283 -24.75 -9.34 14.68
CA LEU A 283 -25.77 -10.37 14.88
C LEU A 283 -25.27 -11.63 15.61
N THR A 284 -23.95 -11.79 15.76
CA THR A 284 -23.31 -12.98 16.34
C THR A 284 -22.45 -12.65 17.58
N VAL A 285 -22.70 -11.51 18.22
CA VAL A 285 -21.84 -10.88 19.25
C VAL A 285 -21.45 -11.85 20.37
N ASP A 286 -22.38 -12.63 20.92
CA ASP A 286 -22.07 -13.48 22.08
C ASP A 286 -21.11 -14.63 21.70
N ALA A 287 -21.33 -15.25 20.54
CA ALA A 287 -20.45 -16.28 20.01
C ALA A 287 -19.07 -15.68 19.67
N LEU A 288 -19.07 -14.49 19.05
CA LEU A 288 -17.84 -13.79 18.69
C LEU A 288 -17.03 -13.39 19.94
N ARG A 289 -17.66 -12.83 20.97
CA ARG A 289 -17.01 -12.48 22.25
C ARG A 289 -16.39 -13.71 22.91
N LYS A 290 -17.11 -14.83 22.94
CA LYS A 290 -16.58 -16.09 23.48
C LYS A 290 -15.34 -16.55 22.71
N TYR A 291 -15.39 -16.49 21.37
CA TYR A 291 -14.27 -16.86 20.51
C TYR A 291 -13.05 -15.96 20.72
N VAL A 292 -13.25 -14.64 20.82
CA VAL A 292 -12.16 -13.69 21.09
C VAL A 292 -11.51 -13.96 22.44
N ALA A 293 -12.30 -14.20 23.49
CA ALA A 293 -11.77 -14.54 24.81
C ALA A 293 -10.96 -15.85 24.80
N GLU A 294 -11.43 -16.88 24.08
CA GLU A 294 -10.69 -18.12 23.88
C GLU A 294 -9.38 -17.90 23.11
N ALA A 295 -9.41 -17.09 22.05
CA ALA A 295 -8.25 -16.72 21.27
C ALA A 295 -7.19 -16.00 22.11
N HIS A 296 -7.60 -15.01 22.91
CA HIS A 296 -6.71 -14.28 23.82
C HIS A 296 -6.10 -15.19 24.88
N ALA A 297 -6.89 -16.10 25.48
CA ALA A 297 -6.39 -17.08 26.44
C ALA A 297 -5.33 -18.02 25.81
N ALA A 298 -5.45 -18.31 24.52
CA ALA A 298 -4.46 -19.07 23.76
C ALA A 298 -3.32 -18.20 23.17
N GLY A 299 -3.32 -16.89 23.45
CA GLY A 299 -2.32 -15.94 22.99
C GLY A 299 -2.45 -15.52 21.52
N ALA A 300 -3.58 -15.77 20.86
CA ALA A 300 -3.93 -15.29 19.52
C ALA A 300 -4.68 -13.95 19.57
N ARG A 301 -4.74 -13.25 18.43
CA ARG A 301 -5.44 -11.96 18.24
C ARG A 301 -6.52 -12.14 17.19
N VAL A 302 -7.61 -11.39 17.26
CA VAL A 302 -8.75 -11.53 16.33
C VAL A 302 -9.05 -10.23 15.61
N LYS A 303 -9.14 -10.31 14.28
CA LYS A 303 -9.52 -9.22 13.38
C LYS A 303 -10.77 -9.60 12.59
N LEU A 304 -11.58 -8.60 12.26
CA LEU A 304 -12.80 -8.80 11.48
C LEU A 304 -12.69 -8.14 10.12
N TYR A 305 -13.25 -8.80 9.10
CA TYR A 305 -13.70 -8.09 7.91
C TYR A 305 -14.81 -7.13 8.32
N TYR A 306 -14.57 -5.83 8.16
CA TYR A 306 -15.58 -4.80 8.41
C TYR A 306 -15.19 -3.46 7.76
N THR A 307 -15.78 -3.17 6.60
CA THR A 307 -15.70 -1.90 5.88
C THR A 307 -17.09 -1.22 5.77
N VAL A 308 -17.23 -0.15 4.97
CA VAL A 308 -18.49 0.58 4.72
C VAL A 308 -18.95 0.47 3.29
N ARG A 309 -18.13 -0.08 2.39
CA ARG A 309 -18.43 -0.15 0.95
C ARG A 309 -19.85 -0.67 0.68
N GLU A 310 -20.29 -1.60 1.51
CA GLU A 310 -21.52 -2.34 1.35
C GLU A 310 -22.20 -2.49 2.71
N LEU A 311 -23.52 -2.64 2.70
CA LEU A 311 -24.34 -2.93 3.88
C LEU A 311 -25.18 -4.16 3.62
N SER A 312 -25.02 -5.18 4.48
CA SER A 312 -25.86 -6.37 4.47
C SER A 312 -27.36 -6.02 4.60
N ALA A 313 -28.18 -6.73 3.84
CA ALA A 313 -29.64 -6.72 3.95
C ALA A 313 -30.14 -7.23 5.32
N SER A 314 -29.28 -7.97 6.04
CA SER A 314 -29.53 -8.49 7.38
C SER A 314 -29.32 -7.43 8.48
N ALA A 315 -28.81 -6.23 8.14
CA ALA A 315 -28.62 -5.18 9.13
C ALA A 315 -29.93 -4.84 9.87
N ALA A 316 -29.89 -4.80 11.20
CA ALA A 316 -31.10 -4.59 12.02
C ALA A 316 -31.80 -3.26 11.70
N GLU A 317 -31.01 -2.26 11.36
CA GLU A 317 -31.45 -0.92 10.97
C GLU A 317 -31.69 -0.74 9.46
N PHE A 318 -31.59 -1.79 8.64
CA PHE A 318 -31.66 -1.69 7.17
C PHE A 318 -32.85 -0.87 6.68
N TRP A 319 -34.06 -1.16 7.17
CA TRP A 319 -35.27 -0.46 6.76
C TRP A 319 -35.33 0.99 7.25
N ALA A 320 -34.76 1.28 8.43
CA ALA A 320 -34.63 2.64 8.93
C ALA A 320 -33.67 3.45 8.04
N LEU A 321 -32.53 2.87 7.67
CA LEU A 321 -31.57 3.51 6.75
C LEU A 321 -32.17 3.69 5.35
N ARG A 322 -32.93 2.71 4.86
CA ARG A 322 -33.68 2.83 3.59
C ARG A 322 -34.68 3.98 3.62
N SER A 323 -35.31 4.25 4.76
CA SER A 323 -36.28 5.34 4.90
C SER A 323 -35.67 6.74 4.73
N LEU A 324 -34.33 6.87 4.83
CA LEU A 324 -33.60 8.12 4.62
C LEU A 324 -33.49 8.53 3.13
N GLY A 325 -34.13 7.81 2.21
CA GLY A 325 -34.38 8.29 0.85
C GLY A 325 -33.12 8.51 0.00
N GLY A 326 -32.07 7.71 0.23
CA GLY A 326 -30.81 7.78 -0.53
C GLY A 326 -29.62 8.38 0.22
N GLU A 327 -29.79 8.77 1.50
CA GLU A 327 -28.67 9.29 2.32
C GLU A 327 -27.63 8.21 2.65
N VAL A 328 -28.05 6.95 2.85
CA VAL A 328 -27.19 5.83 3.29
C VAL A 328 -27.24 4.60 2.37
N ILE A 329 -28.30 4.42 1.60
CA ILE A 329 -28.35 3.39 0.55
C ILE A 329 -28.26 4.10 -0.78
N VAL A 330 -27.25 3.78 -1.59
CA VAL A 330 -27.05 4.44 -2.89
C VAL A 330 -28.26 4.14 -3.79
N PRO A 331 -28.95 5.17 -4.31
CA PRO A 331 -30.10 4.95 -5.17
C PRO A 331 -29.68 4.54 -6.59
N SER A 332 -30.39 3.58 -7.18
CA SER A 332 -30.26 3.22 -8.61
C SER A 332 -31.62 3.30 -9.32
N LYS A 333 -31.56 3.57 -10.62
CA LYS A 333 -32.72 3.48 -11.53
C LYS A 333 -32.89 2.08 -12.14
N SER A 334 -31.84 1.26 -12.11
CA SER A 334 -31.87 -0.15 -12.52
C SER A 334 -32.01 -1.04 -11.28
N GLU A 335 -32.88 -2.05 -11.38
CA GLU A 335 -33.02 -3.13 -10.41
C GLU A 335 -32.04 -4.26 -10.76
N GLY A 336 -31.54 -5.00 -9.76
CA GLY A 336 -30.56 -6.07 -9.99
C GLY A 336 -30.02 -6.68 -8.71
N GLY A 337 -28.98 -7.51 -8.82
CA GLY A 337 -28.43 -8.26 -7.68
C GLY A 337 -29.23 -9.51 -7.33
N HIS A 338 -28.94 -10.09 -6.16
CA HIS A 338 -29.57 -11.34 -5.71
C HIS A 338 -31.10 -11.23 -5.61
N ALA A 339 -31.82 -12.32 -5.90
CA ALA A 339 -33.29 -12.37 -5.93
C ALA A 339 -33.96 -11.77 -4.68
N TRP A 340 -33.38 -11.97 -3.49
CA TRP A 340 -33.90 -11.39 -2.25
C TRP A 340 -34.06 -9.86 -2.31
N LEU A 341 -33.09 -9.14 -2.88
CA LEU A 341 -33.15 -7.68 -3.01
C LEU A 341 -34.25 -7.26 -3.99
N GLN A 342 -34.40 -7.99 -5.10
CA GLN A 342 -35.43 -7.73 -6.11
C GLN A 342 -36.84 -7.91 -5.53
N GLU A 343 -37.06 -8.95 -4.72
CA GLU A 343 -38.37 -9.24 -4.13
C GLU A 343 -38.75 -8.29 -2.98
N HIS A 344 -37.77 -7.97 -2.11
CA HIS A 344 -38.02 -7.29 -0.83
C HIS A 344 -37.70 -5.80 -0.88
N VAL A 345 -36.55 -5.40 -1.43
CA VAL A 345 -36.14 -3.99 -1.52
C VAL A 345 -36.77 -3.30 -2.73
N ARG A 346 -36.93 -4.06 -3.82
CA ARG A 346 -37.60 -3.74 -5.09
C ARG A 346 -36.94 -2.65 -5.90
N SER A 347 -36.93 -1.42 -5.40
CA SER A 347 -36.46 -0.24 -6.13
C SER A 347 -35.61 0.69 -5.28
N ASN A 348 -34.92 1.60 -5.96
CA ASN A 348 -34.13 2.70 -5.38
C ASN A 348 -32.97 2.22 -4.49
N TYR A 349 -32.24 1.20 -4.93
CA TYR A 349 -31.01 0.72 -4.32
C TYR A 349 -30.01 0.31 -5.40
N SER A 350 -28.72 0.41 -5.12
CA SER A 350 -27.66 -0.22 -5.91
C SER A 350 -27.25 -1.53 -5.25
N ALA A 351 -27.46 -2.64 -5.95
CA ALA A 351 -27.00 -3.95 -5.51
C ALA A 351 -25.47 -3.99 -5.40
N ALA A 352 -24.98 -4.74 -4.43
CA ALA A 352 -23.55 -4.96 -4.22
C ALA A 352 -23.26 -6.47 -4.10
N TRP A 353 -22.10 -6.85 -3.54
CA TRP A 353 -21.74 -8.26 -3.35
C TRP A 353 -22.80 -9.03 -2.56
N HIS A 354 -22.85 -10.34 -2.76
CA HIS A 354 -23.62 -11.24 -1.91
C HIS A 354 -22.75 -12.42 -1.51
N GLU A 355 -22.95 -12.92 -0.28
CA GLU A 355 -22.16 -14.00 0.27
C GLU A 355 -23.06 -15.20 0.55
N ARG A 356 -22.72 -16.36 0.00
CA ARG A 356 -23.39 -17.61 0.38
C ARG A 356 -22.97 -17.96 1.80
N LEU A 357 -23.91 -18.21 2.69
CA LEU A 357 -23.69 -18.54 4.10
C LEU A 357 -23.50 -20.06 4.28
N ALA A 358 -23.03 -20.46 5.47
CA ALA A 358 -22.71 -21.85 5.78
C ALA A 358 -23.92 -22.79 5.81
N ASP A 359 -25.11 -22.25 6.07
CA ASP A 359 -26.40 -22.94 6.04
C ASP A 359 -27.00 -23.03 4.63
N GLY A 360 -26.34 -22.44 3.63
CA GLY A 360 -26.78 -22.42 2.23
C GLY A 360 -27.60 -21.19 1.85
N GLU A 361 -27.99 -20.37 2.82
CA GLU A 361 -28.65 -19.07 2.61
C GLU A 361 -27.69 -18.07 1.94
N VAL A 362 -28.21 -16.92 1.52
CA VAL A 362 -27.40 -15.85 0.92
C VAL A 362 -27.61 -14.56 1.69
N ASP A 363 -26.51 -13.97 2.15
CA ASP A 363 -26.51 -12.58 2.60
C ASP A 363 -26.31 -11.66 1.40
N ALA A 364 -27.37 -10.98 0.99
CA ALA A 364 -27.31 -9.95 -0.04
C ALA A 364 -26.93 -8.60 0.57
N SER A 365 -26.24 -7.74 -0.19
CA SER A 365 -25.87 -6.40 0.29
C SER A 365 -26.16 -5.30 -0.74
N VAL A 366 -26.21 -4.07 -0.26
CA VAL A 366 -26.39 -2.86 -1.06
C VAL A 366 -25.20 -1.93 -0.88
N HIS A 367 -24.90 -1.12 -1.90
CA HIS A 367 -23.88 -0.09 -1.77
C HIS A 367 -24.33 1.02 -0.81
N THR A 368 -23.42 1.45 0.04
CA THR A 368 -23.60 2.67 0.83
C THR A 368 -22.83 3.82 0.18
N PRO A 369 -23.28 5.08 0.36
CA PRO A 369 -22.46 6.21 0.01
C PRO A 369 -21.36 6.22 1.05
N ALA A 370 -20.25 5.66 0.62
CA ALA A 370 -18.99 6.05 1.17
C ALA A 370 -18.89 7.60 1.16
N PHE A 371 -18.06 8.19 2.02
CA PHE A 371 -17.81 9.66 2.04
C PHE A 371 -18.95 10.52 2.56
N THR A 372 -19.86 9.94 3.34
CA THR A 372 -20.74 10.74 4.20
C THR A 372 -20.21 10.68 5.61
N THR A 373 -19.88 11.86 6.17
CA THR A 373 -19.34 11.95 7.53
C THR A 373 -20.22 11.27 8.57
N ARG A 374 -21.54 11.22 8.35
CA ARG A 374 -22.51 10.54 9.20
C ARG A 374 -22.39 9.02 9.15
N TRP A 375 -22.36 8.42 7.95
CA TRP A 375 -22.22 6.97 7.82
C TRP A 375 -20.84 6.50 8.26
N ASP A 376 -19.79 7.27 7.93
CA ASP A 376 -18.44 7.01 8.44
C ASP A 376 -18.40 7.05 9.97
N ASN A 377 -19.12 7.97 10.62
CA ASN A 377 -19.22 8.01 12.08
C ASN A 377 -19.93 6.78 12.65
N TYR A 378 -20.97 6.29 11.97
CA TYR A 378 -21.67 5.07 12.38
C TYR A 378 -20.71 3.87 12.38
N TRP A 379 -19.93 3.70 11.31
CA TRP A 379 -18.91 2.66 11.21
C TRP A 379 -17.79 2.81 12.25
N LEU A 380 -17.29 4.04 12.46
CA LEU A 380 -16.30 4.33 13.50
C LEU A 380 -16.79 3.89 14.88
N GLU A 381 -18.00 4.31 15.26
CA GLU A 381 -18.60 3.90 16.54
C GLU A 381 -18.86 2.40 16.60
N GLY A 382 -19.23 1.75 15.49
CA GLY A 382 -19.32 0.30 15.38
C GLY A 382 -18.02 -0.40 15.77
N ILE A 383 -16.87 0.08 15.25
CA ILE A 383 -15.55 -0.46 15.63
C ILE A 383 -15.26 -0.21 17.11
N LEU A 384 -15.47 1.01 17.61
CA LEU A 384 -15.22 1.34 19.02
C LEU A 384 -16.11 0.50 19.95
N TRP A 385 -17.35 0.23 19.54
CA TRP A 385 -18.26 -0.65 20.26
C TRP A 385 -17.76 -2.09 20.30
N LEU A 386 -17.28 -2.64 19.17
CA LEU A 386 -16.70 -3.98 19.12
C LEU A 386 -15.44 -4.08 19.99
N VAL A 387 -14.58 -3.05 19.99
CA VAL A 387 -13.41 -2.99 20.87
C VAL A 387 -13.83 -3.02 22.34
N ARG A 388 -14.84 -2.25 22.74
CA ARG A 388 -15.29 -2.17 24.15
C ARG A 388 -16.05 -3.41 24.62
N ASN A 389 -16.82 -4.04 23.73
CA ASN A 389 -17.81 -5.07 24.12
C ASN A 389 -17.45 -6.48 23.66
N VAL A 390 -16.53 -6.63 22.71
CA VAL A 390 -16.10 -7.91 22.13
C VAL A 390 -14.59 -8.11 22.26
N ASP A 391 -13.84 -7.02 22.47
CA ASP A 391 -12.38 -6.98 22.65
C ASP A 391 -11.58 -7.42 21.41
N ILE A 392 -12.08 -7.12 20.21
CA ILE A 392 -11.35 -7.38 18.96
C ILE A 392 -10.02 -6.59 18.91
N ASP A 393 -9.06 -7.11 18.12
CA ASP A 393 -7.68 -6.60 18.04
C ASP A 393 -7.35 -5.88 16.73
N GLY A 394 -8.25 -5.89 15.76
CA GLY A 394 -8.03 -5.20 14.51
C GLY A 394 -9.16 -5.33 13.51
N ILE A 395 -8.99 -4.64 12.39
CA ILE A 395 -9.92 -4.69 11.26
C ILE A 395 -9.14 -5.02 9.99
N TYR A 396 -9.72 -5.94 9.23
CA TYR A 396 -9.38 -6.25 7.85
C TYR A 396 -10.24 -5.37 6.93
N LEU A 397 -9.59 -4.47 6.21
CA LEU A 397 -10.23 -3.50 5.33
C LEU A 397 -10.13 -4.01 3.89
N ASP A 398 -11.25 -4.51 3.36
CA ASP A 398 -11.34 -5.00 1.99
C ASP A 398 -12.14 -4.05 1.14
N GLY A 399 -11.48 -3.36 0.21
CA GLY A 399 -12.08 -2.20 -0.44
C GLY A 399 -12.39 -1.11 0.60
N ALA A 400 -11.49 -0.14 0.73
CA ALA A 400 -11.60 0.92 1.74
C ALA A 400 -12.07 2.25 1.12
N PRO A 401 -13.38 2.46 0.88
CA PRO A 401 -13.86 3.68 0.29
C PRO A 401 -14.01 4.77 1.35
N TYR A 402 -12.91 5.22 1.94
CA TYR A 402 -12.93 6.30 2.93
C TYR A 402 -11.89 7.34 2.62
N GLU A 403 -12.14 8.55 3.12
CA GLU A 403 -11.09 9.54 3.21
C GLU A 403 -10.11 9.20 4.34
N ARG A 404 -8.85 9.62 4.19
CA ARG A 404 -7.85 9.55 5.28
C ARG A 404 -8.33 10.18 6.59
N SER A 405 -9.24 11.16 6.52
CA SER A 405 -9.82 11.82 7.69
C SER A 405 -10.62 10.85 8.57
N VAL A 406 -11.24 9.82 7.98
CA VAL A 406 -11.97 8.77 8.70
C VAL A 406 -10.99 7.90 9.49
N LEU A 407 -9.94 7.37 8.84
CA LEU A 407 -8.96 6.54 9.55
C LEU A 407 -8.14 7.33 10.57
N ARG A 408 -7.87 8.63 10.32
CA ARG A 408 -7.27 9.52 11.32
C ARG A 408 -8.14 9.62 12.58
N ARG A 409 -9.46 9.80 12.41
CA ARG A 409 -10.41 9.82 13.54
C ARG A 409 -10.48 8.46 14.24
N LEU A 410 -10.51 7.37 13.48
CA LEU A 410 -10.47 6.01 14.03
C LEU A 410 -9.25 5.81 14.93
N ARG A 411 -8.05 6.14 14.43
CA ARG A 411 -6.80 6.04 15.20
C ARG A 411 -6.85 6.88 16.46
N ALA A 412 -7.28 8.14 16.35
CA ALA A 412 -7.39 9.02 17.51
C ALA A 412 -8.38 8.49 18.57
N ALA A 413 -9.47 7.84 18.16
CA ALA A 413 -10.46 7.27 19.06
C ALA A 413 -10.05 5.91 19.65
N LEU A 414 -9.28 5.10 18.92
CA LEU A 414 -8.75 3.82 19.38
C LEU A 414 -7.62 3.99 20.38
N GLU A 415 -6.75 4.98 20.19
CA GLU A 415 -5.56 5.22 21.02
C GLU A 415 -5.85 5.13 22.53
N PRO A 416 -6.80 5.89 23.12
CA PRO A 416 -7.09 5.79 24.56
C PRO A 416 -7.70 4.45 24.98
N LEU A 417 -8.34 3.69 24.07
CA LEU A 417 -8.94 2.39 24.36
C LEU A 417 -7.92 1.25 24.33
N THR A 418 -6.88 1.38 23.50
CA THR A 418 -5.95 0.28 23.22
C THR A 418 -4.52 0.54 23.70
N ALA A 419 -4.19 1.72 24.23
CA ALA A 419 -2.84 2.10 24.66
C ALA A 419 -2.20 1.16 25.70
N GLN A 420 -3.01 0.49 26.52
CA GLN A 420 -2.52 -0.45 27.55
C GLN A 420 -2.28 -1.87 27.01
N ARG A 421 -2.67 -2.15 25.75
CA ARG A 421 -2.53 -3.50 25.17
C ARG A 421 -1.07 -3.78 24.85
N ALA A 422 -0.66 -5.03 25.05
CA ALA A 422 0.69 -5.48 24.70
C ALA A 422 0.95 -5.45 23.19
N ASP A 423 -0.10 -5.67 22.39
CA ASP A 423 -0.07 -5.59 20.94
C ASP A 423 -0.98 -4.43 20.48
N PRO A 424 -0.57 -3.65 19.47
CA PRO A 424 -1.36 -2.53 18.97
C PRO A 424 -2.60 -3.03 18.21
N PHE A 425 -3.63 -2.19 18.14
CA PHE A 425 -4.79 -2.46 17.28
C PHE A 425 -4.39 -2.34 15.80
N LEU A 426 -4.56 -3.42 15.03
CA LEU A 426 -4.08 -3.47 13.65
C LEU A 426 -5.16 -3.19 12.61
N LEU A 427 -4.89 -2.25 11.70
CA LEU A 427 -5.68 -2.04 10.48
C LEU A 427 -4.87 -2.55 9.29
N ASP A 428 -5.37 -3.55 8.57
CA ASP A 428 -4.72 -4.03 7.35
C ASP A 428 -5.61 -3.83 6.13
N LEU A 429 -5.01 -3.40 5.03
CA LEU A 429 -5.70 -3.10 3.80
C LEU A 429 -5.51 -4.21 2.78
N HIS A 430 -6.62 -4.69 2.23
CA HIS A 430 -6.67 -5.53 1.06
C HIS A 430 -7.15 -4.76 -0.17
N ALA A 431 -6.55 -5.07 -1.32
CA ALA A 431 -6.97 -4.56 -2.62
C ALA A 431 -6.51 -5.48 -3.76
N SER A 432 -7.25 -5.42 -4.87
CA SER A 432 -6.88 -6.00 -6.16
C SER A 432 -5.80 -5.20 -6.87
N CYS A 433 -4.97 -5.88 -7.68
CA CYS A 433 -4.00 -5.25 -8.58
C CYS A 433 -4.62 -4.58 -9.81
N TYR A 434 -5.93 -4.72 -10.04
CA TYR A 434 -6.62 -4.05 -11.13
C TYR A 434 -6.57 -2.52 -10.96
N GLY A 435 -6.25 -1.78 -12.02
CA GLY A 435 -6.22 -0.30 -11.99
C GLY A 435 -5.14 0.33 -11.11
N ASN A 436 -4.16 -0.48 -10.64
CA ASN A 436 -3.09 -0.16 -9.69
C ASN A 436 -3.52 -0.09 -8.21
N PRO A 437 -3.02 -0.99 -7.33
CA PRO A 437 -3.53 -1.13 -5.97
C PRO A 437 -3.08 0.00 -5.02
N HIS A 438 -1.93 0.66 -5.27
CA HIS A 438 -1.44 1.68 -4.33
C HIS A 438 -2.07 3.05 -4.52
N LEU A 439 -2.24 3.49 -5.77
CA LEU A 439 -2.70 4.83 -6.10
C LEU A 439 -4.01 5.23 -5.40
N PRO A 440 -5.04 4.36 -5.31
CA PRO A 440 -6.24 4.74 -4.59
C PRO A 440 -6.04 4.90 -3.10
N TYR A 441 -5.17 4.12 -2.49
CA TYR A 441 -5.11 4.00 -1.03
C TYR A 441 -3.92 4.67 -0.37
N ALA A 442 -3.00 5.24 -1.15
CA ALA A 442 -1.76 5.77 -0.60
C ALA A 442 -1.97 6.84 0.49
N GLU A 443 -3.03 7.64 0.41
CA GLU A 443 -3.38 8.62 1.46
C GLU A 443 -3.88 7.97 2.77
N LEU A 444 -4.26 6.69 2.75
CA LEU A 444 -4.62 5.91 3.95
C LEU A 444 -3.41 5.30 4.65
N TYR A 445 -2.26 5.18 3.96
CA TYR A 445 -1.04 4.54 4.48
C TYR A 445 -0.49 5.13 5.78
N PRO A 446 -0.65 6.43 6.08
CA PRO A 446 -0.28 6.92 7.40
C PRO A 446 -1.12 6.33 8.54
N TYR A 447 -2.22 5.64 8.25
CA TYR A 447 -3.17 5.12 9.24
C TYR A 447 -3.41 3.61 9.15
N ILE A 448 -2.79 2.88 8.23
CA ILE A 448 -2.86 1.40 8.17
C ILE A 448 -1.50 0.77 8.54
N ASP A 449 -1.48 -0.51 8.92
CA ASP A 449 -0.30 -1.19 9.44
C ASP A 449 0.31 -2.20 8.47
N SER A 450 -0.46 -2.68 7.51
CA SER A 450 0.06 -3.54 6.45
C SER A 450 -0.85 -3.52 5.23
N VAL A 451 -0.27 -3.79 4.07
CA VAL A 451 -1.01 -4.04 2.82
C VAL A 451 -0.96 -5.51 2.44
N TRP A 452 -2.03 -5.98 1.83
CA TRP A 452 -2.13 -7.31 1.26
C TRP A 452 -2.81 -7.22 -0.09
N PHE A 453 -2.01 -7.20 -1.15
CA PHE A 453 -2.54 -7.23 -2.52
C PHE A 453 -2.42 -8.65 -3.06
N GLY A 454 -3.32 -9.03 -3.96
CA GLY A 454 -3.13 -10.27 -4.74
C GLY A 454 -4.30 -10.69 -5.60
N GLU A 455 -5.52 -10.18 -5.37
CA GLU A 455 -6.59 -10.39 -6.34
C GLU A 455 -6.17 -9.80 -7.69
N GLN A 456 -6.26 -10.62 -8.74
CA GLN A 456 -5.93 -10.24 -10.11
C GLN A 456 -4.48 -9.74 -10.32
N CYS A 457 -3.58 -9.99 -9.36
CA CYS A 457 -2.15 -9.71 -9.56
C CYS A 457 -1.52 -10.79 -10.44
N ASP A 458 -0.86 -10.37 -11.52
CA ASP A 458 -0.06 -11.26 -12.36
C ASP A 458 1.40 -11.24 -11.91
N TYR A 459 1.63 -11.75 -10.69
CA TYR A 459 2.97 -11.81 -10.09
C TYR A 459 4.01 -12.50 -10.97
N ALA A 460 3.56 -13.47 -11.77
CA ALA A 460 4.41 -14.25 -12.64
C ALA A 460 4.97 -13.41 -13.80
N SER A 461 4.25 -12.39 -14.28
CA SER A 461 4.77 -11.53 -15.36
C SER A 461 5.58 -10.34 -14.85
N TYR A 462 5.31 -9.85 -13.64
CA TYR A 462 5.90 -8.62 -13.11
C TYR A 462 7.44 -8.65 -13.02
N SER A 463 8.08 -7.56 -13.44
CA SER A 463 9.51 -7.29 -13.21
C SER A 463 9.80 -6.97 -11.73
N PRO A 464 11.06 -7.03 -11.27
CA PRO A 464 11.41 -6.63 -9.91
C PRO A 464 10.99 -5.19 -9.57
N GLU A 465 11.09 -4.27 -10.52
CA GLU A 465 10.72 -2.87 -10.36
C GLU A 465 9.19 -2.69 -10.32
N GLN A 466 8.44 -3.50 -11.08
CA GLN A 466 6.98 -3.61 -10.98
C GLN A 466 6.55 -4.11 -9.60
N TRP A 467 7.19 -5.17 -9.07
CA TRP A 467 6.96 -5.63 -7.71
C TRP A 467 7.16 -4.52 -6.69
N LEU A 468 8.21 -3.72 -6.84
CA LEU A 468 8.50 -2.60 -5.94
C LEU A 468 7.42 -1.51 -6.02
N ALA A 469 6.97 -1.13 -7.22
CA ALA A 469 6.09 0.00 -7.46
C ALA A 469 4.58 -0.30 -7.40
N GLU A 470 4.17 -1.56 -7.62
CA GLU A 470 2.76 -1.97 -7.66
C GLU A 470 2.35 -2.91 -6.53
N VAL A 471 3.25 -3.71 -5.96
CA VAL A 471 2.86 -4.78 -5.02
C VAL A 471 3.41 -4.54 -3.61
N SER A 472 4.66 -4.09 -3.52
CA SER A 472 5.34 -3.96 -2.23
C SER A 472 4.95 -2.68 -1.52
N GLY A 473 4.81 -2.74 -0.20
CA GLY A 473 4.63 -1.53 0.60
C GLY A 473 5.91 -0.73 0.86
N ILE A 474 7.07 -1.16 0.35
CA ILE A 474 8.39 -0.56 0.61
C ILE A 474 8.45 0.93 0.26
N PRO A 475 8.04 1.39 -0.94
CA PRO A 475 8.14 2.81 -1.30
C PRO A 475 7.24 3.72 -0.45
N PHE A 476 6.28 3.12 0.25
CA PHE A 476 5.33 3.82 1.09
C PHE A 476 5.66 3.68 2.57
N GLY A 477 6.57 2.78 2.95
CA GLY A 477 6.95 2.56 4.34
C GLY A 477 5.95 1.72 5.13
N VAL A 478 5.17 0.88 4.45
CA VAL A 478 4.22 -0.05 5.08
C VAL A 478 4.64 -1.49 4.79
N PRO A 479 4.60 -2.41 5.77
CA PRO A 479 4.78 -3.83 5.53
C PRO A 479 3.77 -4.37 4.50
N GLY A 480 4.18 -5.39 3.76
CA GLY A 480 3.35 -6.01 2.73
C GLY A 480 3.33 -7.53 2.84
N GLN A 481 2.26 -8.14 2.33
CA GLN A 481 2.15 -9.58 2.12
C GLN A 481 1.56 -9.86 0.74
N VAL A 482 1.75 -11.07 0.23
CA VAL A 482 1.21 -11.50 -1.06
C VAL A 482 -0.01 -12.39 -0.89
N LEU A 483 -1.07 -12.14 -1.67
CA LEU A 483 -2.13 -13.11 -1.94
C LEU A 483 -1.75 -13.85 -3.23
N GLY A 484 -0.71 -14.67 -3.12
CA GLY A 484 -0.19 -15.52 -4.18
C GLY A 484 -0.22 -16.99 -3.77
N ASN A 485 0.28 -17.87 -4.64
CA ASN A 485 0.46 -19.29 -4.36
C ASN A 485 1.89 -19.54 -3.81
N ASN A 486 2.29 -20.80 -3.61
CA ASN A 486 3.64 -21.11 -3.10
C ASN A 486 4.78 -20.64 -4.03
N ARG A 487 4.52 -20.36 -5.31
CA ARG A 487 5.55 -20.03 -6.30
C ARG A 487 6.08 -18.60 -6.18
N GLU A 488 5.35 -17.73 -5.51
CA GLU A 488 5.73 -16.33 -5.34
C GLU A 488 6.59 -16.09 -4.09
N GLN A 489 6.70 -17.08 -3.18
CA GLN A 489 7.37 -16.90 -1.89
C GLN A 489 8.82 -16.44 -2.00
N TRP A 490 9.60 -16.95 -2.96
CA TRP A 490 10.99 -16.54 -3.15
C TRP A 490 11.11 -15.06 -3.50
N ARG A 491 10.29 -14.61 -4.47
CA ARG A 491 10.28 -13.22 -4.92
C ARG A 491 9.71 -12.31 -3.85
N ALA A 492 8.62 -12.70 -3.17
CA ALA A 492 8.05 -11.97 -2.04
C ALA A 492 9.08 -11.75 -0.92
N LEU A 493 9.88 -12.77 -0.59
CA LEU A 493 10.90 -12.67 0.46
C LEU A 493 11.98 -11.64 0.14
N VAL A 494 12.35 -11.44 -1.13
CA VAL A 494 13.27 -10.37 -1.56
C VAL A 494 12.72 -8.97 -1.22
N PHE A 495 11.41 -8.80 -1.14
CA PHE A 495 10.76 -7.54 -0.73
C PHE A 495 10.37 -7.49 0.75
N GLY A 496 10.87 -8.43 1.57
CA GLY A 496 10.52 -8.49 2.99
C GLY A 496 9.07 -8.92 3.24
N MET A 497 8.46 -9.66 2.30
CA MET A 497 7.06 -10.09 2.36
C MET A 497 6.97 -11.61 2.47
N THR A 498 5.94 -12.10 3.17
CA THR A 498 5.50 -13.50 3.08
C THR A 498 4.06 -13.55 2.57
N CYS A 499 3.55 -14.74 2.23
CA CYS A 499 2.11 -14.92 2.07
C CYS A 499 1.41 -15.10 3.41
N ARG A 500 0.07 -15.12 3.39
CA ARG A 500 -0.80 -15.44 4.52
C ARG A 500 -1.33 -16.88 4.41
N ILE A 501 -1.76 -17.46 5.52
CA ILE A 501 -2.56 -18.69 5.48
C ILE A 501 -3.98 -18.29 5.05
N TYR A 502 -4.49 -18.89 3.96
CA TYR A 502 -5.80 -18.64 3.37
C TYR A 502 -6.39 -19.95 2.79
N PRO A 503 -7.71 -20.23 2.90
CA PRO A 503 -8.24 -21.59 2.69
C PRO A 503 -8.44 -22.13 1.25
N ASP A 504 -8.45 -21.35 0.14
CA ASP A 504 -8.32 -21.81 -1.29
C ASP A 504 -8.54 -20.64 -2.30
N PRO A 505 -8.18 -20.66 -3.61
CA PRO A 505 -7.11 -21.37 -4.33
C PRO A 505 -5.95 -20.44 -4.65
N HIS A 506 -5.14 -20.15 -3.64
CA HIS A 506 -3.75 -19.77 -3.84
C HIS A 506 -2.96 -20.51 -2.77
N THR A 507 -2.27 -21.57 -3.19
CA THR A 507 -1.69 -22.66 -2.37
C THR A 507 -0.50 -22.23 -1.53
N CYS A 508 -0.47 -21.00 -1.01
CA CYS A 508 0.66 -20.53 -0.24
C CYS A 508 0.62 -21.02 1.21
N ASN A 509 1.63 -21.80 1.60
CA ASN A 509 1.86 -22.25 2.96
C ASN A 509 3.16 -21.60 3.49
N PRO A 510 3.06 -20.52 4.28
CA PRO A 510 4.25 -19.81 4.77
C PRO A 510 4.91 -20.47 5.99
N ARG A 511 4.30 -21.51 6.58
CA ARG A 511 4.73 -22.07 7.88
C ARG A 511 6.19 -22.57 7.87
N PRO A 512 6.65 -23.35 6.86
CA PRO A 512 8.05 -23.77 6.83
C PRO A 512 9.03 -22.58 6.78
N LEU A 513 8.69 -21.56 5.99
CA LEU A 513 9.50 -20.34 5.89
C LEU A 513 9.51 -19.55 7.21
N TRP A 514 8.36 -19.42 7.88
CA TRP A 514 8.27 -18.79 9.20
C TRP A 514 9.16 -19.48 10.26
N VAL A 515 9.16 -20.82 10.29
CA VAL A 515 10.03 -21.59 11.20
C VAL A 515 11.51 -21.30 10.92
N ALA A 516 11.89 -21.24 9.64
CA ALA A 516 13.26 -20.92 9.24
C ALA A 516 13.66 -19.49 9.65
N LEU A 517 12.78 -18.51 9.45
CA LEU A 517 13.00 -17.13 9.85
C LEU A 517 13.14 -16.99 11.38
N ASP A 518 12.31 -17.71 12.16
CA ASP A 518 12.44 -17.76 13.62
C ASP A 518 13.76 -18.36 14.07
N ALA A 519 14.18 -19.48 13.46
CA ALA A 519 15.44 -20.13 13.78
C ALA A 519 16.66 -19.25 13.47
N LEU A 520 16.53 -18.31 12.53
CA LEU A 520 17.55 -17.30 12.20
C LEU A 520 17.43 -16.02 13.05
N GLY A 521 16.43 -15.89 13.92
CA GLY A 521 16.18 -14.69 14.72
C GLY A 521 15.65 -13.50 13.90
N LEU A 522 15.07 -13.76 12.73
CA LEU A 522 14.63 -12.76 11.75
C LEU A 522 13.13 -12.48 11.87
N ARG A 523 12.61 -12.23 13.08
CA ARG A 523 11.19 -11.88 13.25
C ARG A 523 10.87 -10.44 12.80
N SER A 524 11.78 -9.50 13.09
CA SER A 524 11.67 -8.10 12.66
C SER A 524 13.05 -7.56 12.24
N PRO A 525 13.68 -8.15 11.21
CA PRO A 525 15.05 -7.83 10.87
C PRO A 525 15.17 -6.44 10.24
N ARG A 526 16.34 -5.82 10.41
CA ARG A 526 16.76 -4.71 9.55
C ARG A 526 16.97 -5.23 8.14
N MET A 527 16.46 -4.52 7.14
CA MET A 527 16.45 -4.93 5.74
C MET A 527 17.14 -3.88 4.87
N VAL A 528 18.01 -4.35 3.97
CA VAL A 528 18.62 -3.56 2.90
C VAL A 528 18.46 -4.30 1.58
N GLY A 529 17.70 -3.72 0.66
CA GLY A 529 17.37 -4.35 -0.62
C GLY A 529 18.29 -3.95 -1.77
N TRP A 530 18.14 -4.67 -2.87
CA TRP A 530 18.80 -4.40 -4.15
C TRP A 530 18.45 -3.04 -4.77
N TRP A 531 17.33 -2.43 -4.34
CA TRP A 531 16.84 -1.15 -4.84
C TRP A 531 17.57 0.06 -4.26
N GLU A 532 18.35 -0.14 -3.18
CA GLU A 532 19.14 0.93 -2.59
C GLU A 532 20.21 1.41 -3.58
N ARG A 533 20.63 2.67 -3.44
CA ARG A 533 21.71 3.21 -4.32
C ARG A 533 23.02 2.46 -4.16
N GLU A 534 23.29 2.04 -2.92
CA GLU A 534 24.47 1.29 -2.53
C GLU A 534 23.99 0.02 -1.82
N PRO A 535 23.55 -1.02 -2.56
CA PRO A 535 23.08 -2.25 -1.94
C PRO A 535 24.20 -2.92 -1.13
N LEU A 536 23.85 -3.65 -0.07
CA LEU A 536 24.84 -4.41 0.72
C LEU A 536 25.30 -5.71 0.05
N VAL A 537 24.59 -6.14 -0.98
CA VAL A 537 24.87 -7.39 -1.68
C VAL A 537 24.86 -7.11 -3.18
N ASP A 538 26.01 -7.26 -3.81
CA ASP A 538 26.12 -7.27 -5.25
C ASP A 538 25.86 -8.69 -5.76
N VAL A 539 25.07 -8.78 -6.82
CA VAL A 539 24.96 -10.00 -7.62
C VAL A 539 25.96 -9.88 -8.78
N LEU A 540 26.83 -10.88 -8.92
CA LEU A 540 27.88 -10.91 -9.92
C LEU A 540 27.64 -12.03 -10.93
N GLY A 541 28.09 -11.82 -12.16
CA GLY A 541 28.02 -12.82 -13.23
C GLY A 541 27.17 -12.40 -14.42
N PRO A 542 27.07 -13.25 -15.45
CA PRO A 542 26.39 -12.92 -16.70
C PRO A 542 24.89 -12.67 -16.52
N ASP A 543 24.26 -13.28 -15.52
CA ASP A 543 22.82 -13.18 -15.25
C ASP A 543 22.47 -12.20 -14.12
N ALA A 544 23.42 -11.37 -13.68
CA ALA A 544 23.25 -10.49 -12.51
C ALA A 544 21.98 -9.62 -12.58
N GLU A 545 21.64 -9.13 -13.77
CA GLU A 545 20.45 -8.29 -13.97
C GLU A 545 19.12 -9.04 -13.82
N ARG A 546 19.13 -10.38 -13.84
CA ARG A 546 17.93 -11.23 -13.71
C ARG A 546 17.70 -11.73 -12.29
N VAL A 547 18.64 -11.48 -11.39
CA VAL A 547 18.62 -11.95 -10.00
C VAL A 547 18.62 -10.75 -9.08
N ARG A 548 17.81 -10.80 -8.02
CA ARG A 548 17.77 -9.77 -6.99
C ARG A 548 18.05 -10.36 -5.63
N ALA A 549 18.79 -9.62 -4.82
CA ALA A 549 19.20 -10.02 -3.49
C ALA A 549 18.88 -8.93 -2.45
N THR A 550 18.36 -9.34 -1.31
CA THR A 550 18.06 -8.46 -0.17
C THR A 550 18.66 -9.05 1.09
N LEU A 551 19.35 -8.21 1.85
CA LEU A 551 19.99 -8.61 3.11
C LEU A 551 19.08 -8.29 4.29
N PHE A 552 18.98 -9.27 5.19
CA PHE A 552 18.32 -9.18 6.48
C PHE A 552 19.34 -9.34 7.61
N ALA A 553 19.27 -8.48 8.62
CA ALA A 553 20.14 -8.53 9.79
C ALA A 553 19.35 -8.35 11.09
N SER A 554 19.61 -9.20 12.07
CA SER A 554 19.03 -9.14 13.42
C SER A 554 19.96 -9.78 14.42
N ALA A 555 20.28 -9.08 15.52
CA ALA A 555 21.07 -9.61 16.64
C ALA A 555 22.36 -10.36 16.23
N GLY A 556 23.09 -9.84 15.24
CA GLY A 556 24.32 -10.47 14.71
C GLY A 556 24.11 -11.64 13.75
N SER A 557 22.87 -12.06 13.52
CA SER A 557 22.50 -12.98 12.44
C SER A 557 22.31 -12.20 11.15
N ILE A 558 22.85 -12.75 10.05
CA ILE A 558 22.73 -12.19 8.71
C ILE A 558 22.16 -13.26 7.78
N ALA A 559 21.17 -12.89 6.98
CA ALA A 559 20.68 -13.73 5.91
C ALA A 559 20.48 -12.90 4.63
N ILE A 560 20.55 -13.58 3.49
CA ILE A 560 20.34 -12.99 2.17
C ILE A 560 19.21 -13.77 1.51
N ALA A 561 18.12 -13.10 1.16
CA ALA A 561 17.11 -13.65 0.27
C ALA A 561 17.49 -13.33 -1.17
N VAL A 562 17.41 -14.33 -2.05
CA VAL A 562 17.74 -14.21 -3.47
C VAL A 562 16.63 -14.84 -4.29
N ALA A 563 16.24 -14.20 -5.39
CA ALA A 563 15.28 -14.78 -6.33
C ALA A 563 15.60 -14.40 -7.78
N SER A 564 15.21 -15.26 -8.72
CA SER A 564 15.36 -15.07 -10.16
C SER A 564 14.07 -14.58 -10.82
N TRP A 565 14.21 -13.75 -11.85
CA TRP A 565 13.17 -13.35 -12.81
C TRP A 565 13.44 -13.88 -14.23
N SER A 566 14.44 -14.74 -14.39
CA SER A 566 14.79 -15.31 -15.68
C SER A 566 13.83 -16.41 -16.11
N ALA A 567 13.54 -16.53 -17.41
CA ALA A 567 12.85 -17.69 -17.99
C ALA A 567 13.80 -18.88 -18.26
N SER A 568 15.07 -18.76 -17.85
CA SER A 568 16.10 -19.79 -18.01
C SER A 568 16.89 -19.94 -16.70
N GLU A 569 17.59 -21.05 -16.55
CA GLU A 569 18.51 -21.23 -15.42
C GLU A 569 19.54 -20.09 -15.42
N VAL A 570 19.84 -19.56 -14.25
CA VAL A 570 20.79 -18.46 -14.06
C VAL A 570 21.94 -18.89 -13.19
N ARG A 571 23.13 -18.37 -13.49
CA ARG A 571 24.34 -18.62 -12.69
C ARG A 571 24.95 -17.30 -12.23
N PHE A 572 25.17 -17.19 -10.92
CA PHE A 572 25.61 -15.94 -10.29
C PHE A 572 26.51 -16.21 -9.08
N ALA A 573 27.19 -15.18 -8.62
CA ALA A 573 27.88 -15.16 -7.33
C ALA A 573 27.40 -13.96 -6.51
N LEU A 574 27.61 -13.98 -5.20
CA LEU A 574 27.24 -12.88 -4.30
C LEU A 574 28.50 -12.24 -3.73
N ARG A 575 28.50 -10.91 -3.63
CA ARG A 575 29.53 -10.17 -2.90
C ARG A 575 28.85 -9.29 -1.85
N VAL A 576 29.21 -9.51 -0.59
CA VAL A 576 28.66 -8.76 0.55
C VAL A 576 29.61 -7.63 0.93
N ASP A 577 29.08 -6.41 1.11
CA ASP A 577 29.84 -5.28 1.64
C ASP A 577 29.86 -5.30 3.18
N TRP A 578 30.88 -5.99 3.71
CA TRP A 578 31.12 -6.09 5.15
C TRP A 578 31.38 -4.74 5.83
N ARG A 579 32.04 -3.81 5.13
CA ARG A 579 32.40 -2.51 5.71
C ARG A 579 31.16 -1.66 5.90
N ARG A 580 30.27 -1.65 4.90
CA ARG A 580 29.00 -0.93 4.97
C ARG A 580 28.02 -1.58 5.95
N LEU A 581 27.99 -2.91 6.04
CA LEU A 581 27.27 -3.62 7.10
C LEU A 581 27.66 -3.12 8.51
N ALA A 582 28.95 -2.92 8.75
CA ALA A 582 29.45 -2.40 10.02
C ALA A 582 29.12 -0.91 10.22
N SER A 583 29.23 -0.08 9.19
CA SER A 583 28.93 1.35 9.30
C SER A 583 27.44 1.62 9.55
N LEU A 584 26.55 0.76 9.06
CA LEU A 584 25.11 0.78 9.34
C LEU A 584 24.74 0.14 10.69
N GLY A 585 25.71 -0.38 11.45
CA GLY A 585 25.48 -1.03 12.75
C GLY A 585 24.75 -2.37 12.65
N LEU A 586 24.74 -3.01 11.48
CA LEU A 586 24.08 -4.30 11.25
C LEU A 586 24.96 -5.49 11.64
N LEU A 587 26.28 -5.26 11.72
CA LEU A 587 27.28 -6.23 12.17
C LEU A 587 28.34 -5.49 13.00
N SER A 588 28.93 -6.14 14.01
CA SER A 588 30.04 -5.52 14.75
C SER A 588 31.26 -5.31 13.85
N ALA A 589 32.03 -4.23 14.07
CA ALA A 589 33.24 -3.96 13.29
C ALA A 589 34.25 -5.12 13.33
N ALA A 590 34.37 -5.80 14.47
CA ALA A 590 35.23 -6.97 14.62
C ALA A 590 34.73 -8.16 13.78
N ALA A 591 33.43 -8.45 13.80
CA ALA A 591 32.85 -9.52 12.99
C ALA A 591 32.89 -9.20 11.49
N ALA A 592 32.72 -7.94 11.11
CA ALA A 592 32.87 -7.49 9.73
C ALA A 592 34.31 -7.59 9.23
N ALA A 593 35.28 -7.17 10.05
CA ALA A 593 36.70 -7.32 9.73
C ALA A 593 37.09 -8.79 9.60
N ALA A 594 36.60 -9.65 10.50
CA ALA A 594 36.79 -11.09 10.40
C ALA A 594 36.18 -11.64 9.09
N ALA A 595 34.92 -11.33 8.78
CA ALA A 595 34.27 -11.78 7.55
C ALA A 595 34.92 -11.25 6.26
N ALA A 596 35.55 -10.07 6.30
CA ALA A 596 36.28 -9.50 5.17
C ALA A 596 37.70 -10.08 4.99
N ALA A 597 38.36 -10.42 6.09
CA ALA A 597 39.71 -11.02 6.08
C ALA A 597 39.67 -12.53 5.82
N ASP A 598 38.61 -13.17 6.30
CA ASP A 598 38.33 -14.58 6.11
C ASP A 598 37.84 -14.81 4.67
N GLN A 599 38.71 -15.38 3.83
CA GLN A 599 38.37 -15.79 2.47
C GLN A 599 37.33 -16.93 2.43
N HIS A 600 36.83 -17.38 3.60
CA HIS A 600 36.03 -18.59 3.77
C HIS A 600 34.68 -18.39 4.49
N ALA A 601 34.11 -17.17 4.51
CA ALA A 601 32.71 -17.02 4.92
C ALA A 601 31.83 -18.03 4.15
N GLN A 602 30.87 -18.66 4.83
CA GLN A 602 29.99 -19.68 4.26
C GLN A 602 28.57 -19.15 4.06
N LEU A 603 27.98 -19.49 2.92
CA LEU A 603 26.56 -19.32 2.64
C LEU A 603 25.88 -20.66 2.95
N VAL A 604 24.96 -20.66 3.90
CA VAL A 604 24.24 -21.85 4.33
C VAL A 604 22.76 -21.69 4.03
N ALA A 605 22.24 -22.53 3.13
CA ALA A 605 20.82 -22.72 2.92
C ALA A 605 20.31 -23.76 3.93
N PRO A 606 19.47 -23.40 4.92
CA PRO A 606 18.71 -24.41 5.67
C PRO A 606 17.72 -25.11 4.73
N ALA A 607 17.38 -26.37 4.99
CA ALA A 607 16.25 -27.01 4.33
C ALA A 607 14.94 -26.33 4.78
N ILE A 608 14.11 -25.93 3.82
CA ILE A 608 12.80 -25.33 4.07
C ILE A 608 11.81 -26.03 3.14
N ASP A 609 10.89 -26.78 3.74
CA ASP A 609 9.91 -27.57 2.98
C ASP A 609 9.10 -26.68 2.01
N GLY A 610 8.96 -27.14 0.77
CA GLY A 610 8.32 -26.41 -0.32
C GLY A 610 9.05 -25.16 -0.82
N PHE A 611 10.22 -24.78 -0.26
CA PHE A 611 10.93 -23.55 -0.60
C PHE A 611 12.38 -23.81 -1.09
N GLN A 612 13.21 -24.52 -0.33
CA GLN A 612 14.59 -24.83 -0.75
C GLN A 612 15.14 -26.11 -0.11
N GLN A 613 16.11 -26.74 -0.77
CA GLN A 613 16.89 -27.83 -0.18
C GLN A 613 18.04 -27.27 0.67
N ALA A 614 18.54 -28.07 1.62
CA ALA A 614 19.72 -27.71 2.39
C ALA A 614 20.96 -27.66 1.48
N GLY A 615 21.85 -26.71 1.75
CA GLY A 615 23.11 -26.57 1.03
C GLY A 615 24.10 -25.66 1.75
N SER A 616 25.37 -25.78 1.38
CA SER A 616 26.44 -24.97 1.94
C SER A 616 27.47 -24.69 0.87
N TRP A 617 27.87 -23.42 0.75
CA TRP A 617 28.83 -22.96 -0.25
C TRP A 617 29.81 -21.97 0.38
N ALA A 618 31.01 -21.85 -0.19
CA ALA A 618 31.86 -20.70 0.09
C ALA A 618 31.16 -19.42 -0.38
N ALA A 619 31.40 -18.29 0.27
CA ALA A 619 30.79 -17.00 -0.10
C ALA A 619 31.17 -16.54 -1.51
N THR A 620 32.29 -17.02 -2.04
CA THR A 620 32.77 -16.76 -3.40
C THR A 620 32.28 -17.78 -4.43
N ALA A 621 31.51 -18.78 -4.01
CA ALA A 621 31.02 -19.83 -4.90
C ALA A 621 29.99 -19.29 -5.89
N TRP A 622 29.96 -19.93 -7.05
CA TRP A 622 28.89 -19.76 -8.01
C TRP A 622 27.67 -20.58 -7.57
N LEU A 623 26.51 -19.93 -7.59
CA LEU A 623 25.20 -20.48 -7.31
C LEU A 623 24.38 -20.55 -8.60
N SER A 624 23.37 -21.41 -8.61
CA SER A 624 22.39 -21.50 -9.70
C SER A 624 20.97 -21.42 -9.16
N LEU A 625 20.06 -20.79 -9.91
CA LEU A 625 18.62 -20.82 -9.67
C LEU A 625 17.89 -21.30 -10.91
N GLN A 626 16.82 -22.06 -10.67
CA GLN A 626 15.95 -22.57 -11.73
C GLN A 626 15.16 -21.45 -12.41
N PRO A 627 14.67 -21.68 -13.65
CA PRO A 627 13.78 -20.76 -14.35
C PRO A 627 12.57 -20.32 -13.51
N ARG A 628 12.10 -19.10 -13.76
CA ARG A 628 10.83 -18.61 -13.22
C ARG A 628 9.68 -19.51 -13.67
N GLY A 629 8.85 -19.92 -12.72
CA GLY A 629 7.71 -20.81 -12.95
C GLY A 629 8.04 -22.30 -12.86
N SER A 630 9.29 -22.68 -12.59
CA SER A 630 9.69 -24.07 -12.31
C SER A 630 9.03 -24.65 -11.05
N GLY A 631 8.53 -23.80 -10.15
CA GLY A 631 7.83 -24.22 -8.93
C GLY A 631 8.74 -24.79 -7.84
N THR A 632 10.05 -24.89 -8.09
CA THR A 632 11.08 -25.25 -7.12
C THR A 632 12.40 -24.57 -7.50
N GLY A 633 13.20 -24.17 -6.51
CA GLY A 633 14.58 -23.68 -6.76
C GLY A 633 14.68 -22.32 -7.46
N GLU A 634 13.62 -21.51 -7.47
CA GLU A 634 13.61 -20.16 -8.10
C GLU A 634 14.27 -19.08 -7.23
N GLY A 635 14.61 -19.42 -5.98
CA GLY A 635 15.30 -18.55 -5.04
C GLY A 635 15.84 -19.30 -3.83
N LEU A 636 16.53 -18.57 -2.97
CA LEU A 636 17.20 -19.08 -1.77
C LEU A 636 17.11 -18.06 -0.62
N LEU A 637 17.01 -18.57 0.61
CA LEU A 637 17.32 -17.87 1.84
C LEU A 637 18.64 -18.44 2.38
N LEU A 638 19.68 -17.62 2.36
CA LEU A 638 21.05 -17.99 2.71
C LEU A 638 21.44 -17.33 4.02
N GLN A 639 21.73 -18.12 5.05
CA GLN A 639 22.40 -17.61 6.24
C GLN A 639 23.87 -17.37 5.91
N VAL A 640 24.41 -16.22 6.30
CA VAL A 640 25.85 -15.98 6.18
C VAL A 640 26.56 -16.29 7.49
N ARG A 641 27.56 -17.16 7.43
CA ARG A 641 28.38 -17.56 8.59
C ARG A 641 29.85 -17.20 8.34
N PRO A 642 30.43 -16.26 9.09
CA PRO A 642 31.88 -16.10 9.13
C PRO A 642 32.51 -17.39 9.68
N GLU A 643 33.53 -17.92 9.02
CA GLU A 643 34.23 -19.11 9.51
C GLU A 643 34.95 -18.74 10.83
N GLY A 644 34.89 -19.64 11.83
CA GLY A 644 35.33 -19.38 13.21
C GLY A 644 34.21 -19.28 14.26
N SER A 645 32.94 -19.28 13.86
CA SER A 645 31.78 -19.36 14.76
C SER A 645 31.34 -20.80 15.09
N ALA A 646 31.92 -21.80 14.43
CA ALA A 646 31.72 -23.21 14.74
C ALA A 646 32.55 -23.64 15.95
N GLY A 647 31.98 -23.57 17.16
CA GLY A 647 32.52 -24.33 18.30
C GLY A 647 32.56 -23.66 19.67
N LYS A 648 31.44 -23.15 20.19
CA LYS A 648 31.18 -23.20 21.65
C LYS A 648 29.77 -23.75 21.92
N ARG A 649 29.49 -24.97 21.43
CA ARG A 649 28.52 -25.82 22.14
C ARG A 649 29.14 -26.13 23.50
N ARG A 650 28.69 -25.43 24.55
CA ARG A 650 28.90 -25.88 25.93
C ARG A 650 28.42 -27.33 26.01
N ARG A 651 29.37 -28.27 26.06
CA ARG A 651 29.10 -29.63 26.54
C ARG A 651 28.71 -29.46 28.02
N LEU A 652 27.40 -29.36 28.28
CA LEU A 652 26.85 -29.74 29.57
C LEU A 652 27.02 -31.26 29.66
N GLY A 653 28.19 -31.68 30.16
CA GLY A 653 28.44 -33.06 30.52
C GLY A 653 27.45 -33.46 31.60
N TRP A 654 26.54 -34.36 31.26
CA TRP A 654 25.77 -35.12 32.23
C TRP A 654 26.75 -36.03 32.98
N ALA A 655 27.21 -35.56 34.14
CA ALA A 655 27.96 -36.38 35.07
C ALA A 655 26.96 -37.31 35.79
N TRP A 656 27.06 -38.60 35.47
CA TRP A 656 26.44 -39.67 36.25
C TRP A 656 26.98 -39.65 37.68
N GLY A 657 26.14 -39.25 38.64
CA GLY A 657 26.38 -39.45 40.06
C GLY A 657 25.86 -40.81 40.49
N LYS A 658 26.74 -41.82 40.60
CA LYS A 658 26.52 -43.00 41.43
C LYS A 658 27.44 -42.92 42.66
N SER A 659 26.81 -43.05 43.81
CA SER A 659 27.34 -43.59 45.07
C SER A 659 28.35 -42.76 45.86
N LEU A 660 27.92 -42.27 47.03
CA LEU A 660 28.45 -42.79 48.30
C LEU A 660 27.52 -42.47 49.49
N LEU A 661 27.40 -43.47 50.35
CA LEU A 661 26.62 -43.57 51.58
C LEU A 661 26.94 -42.48 52.60
N GLY A 662 25.96 -42.14 53.46
CA GLY A 662 26.25 -41.52 54.76
C GLY A 662 25.01 -41.09 55.56
N ARG A 663 24.48 -42.02 56.38
CA ARG A 663 23.80 -41.86 57.69
C ARG A 663 23.44 -40.40 58.09
N ARG A 664 22.19 -40.06 58.38
CA ARG A 664 21.33 -40.55 59.46
C ARG A 664 19.88 -40.15 59.18
#